data_AF-A0A7J3T3Q4-F1
#
_entry.id   AF-A0A7J3T3Q4-F1
#
_cell.length_a   1.000
_cell.length_b   1.000
_cell.length_c   1.000
_cell.angle_alpha   90.00
_cell.angle_beta   90.00
_cell.angle_gamma   90.00
#
_symmetry.space_group_name_H-M   'P 1'
#
loop_
_entity.id
_entity.type
_entity.pdbx_description
1 polymer ?
#
loop_
_entity_poly.entity_id
_entity_poly.type
_entity_poly.pdbx_seq_one_letter_code
_entity_poly.pdbx_strand_id
1 'polypeptide(L)'
;MSKMLHSRKFFKGISFENMEKRLGSKRFRAETAWLALGAMIIIYTATFSYFVVQKHWQFRTYAWDLGIFNQSFWTTVNCGRFFYSTVELIISPSGSFFGTHFSPILFVILPWYTLYQAPESLLIMQSFIISLGIIPLYKLATCVSKYRIVGLVFSLAYLLSPLIQGVNWYDFHVQSFLPMFFFSILYFLETRSWKFYFLFVILALTCEEHSALIVFFIGLLATIQYRHNLSSALQARRFKDPALLTTILTFVLSVSWYTLAAWIRSSLFSLNPDFVSTFKASSNWSVLGAPDPMYIPIYIIQYPYRAALAFSYDATWKVSYCLLLFAPLAFTSFVKARYLLPTIPWFVYSLSSNFRPYYVIFFQYPAYIMPFIFGAAVYGINNRDEVQLKTMKKLLTVILVTSLIAFALTSPFSPFVTLSTSEGVQPMSQHEELLHEVLDYVPPQASIITINNIFPHLSSRADAYVVPSISPVYAGKSLQCEEFTNDTLQKVDYALVDIKSDQLATRIVFSLMRNHPEFKVYVSADGIVLFRKGFNEATTVLAPYNVTYDYKNLNLYSGEVVKAQNSSSDYVLHFKATSGYSPLFWYDPGSLLYPGTYNMTVRLKISGENGTCAMDFCAENGSKLLRTETFSSNASDPNAEWISRTFNITL
;
A
#
# COMPACT_ATOMS: atom_id res chain seq x y z
N MET A 1 56.48 -22.02 -11.96
CA MET A 1 55.13 -22.50 -12.39
C MET A 1 54.09 -21.55 -11.80
N SER A 2 53.75 -20.44 -12.45
CA SER A 2 52.86 -20.34 -13.63
C SER A 2 51.49 -21.00 -13.37
N LYS A 3 50.56 -20.21 -12.82
CA LYS A 3 49.09 -20.22 -13.02
C LYS A 3 48.36 -19.70 -11.77
N MET A 4 48.45 -18.40 -11.49
CA MET A 4 47.46 -17.75 -10.61
C MET A 4 47.37 -16.24 -10.85
N LEU A 5 47.28 -15.85 -12.12
CA LEU A 5 47.08 -14.45 -12.53
C LEU A 5 46.18 -14.37 -13.74
N HIS A 6 44.93 -14.86 -13.69
CA HIS A 6 43.94 -14.61 -14.76
C HIS A 6 42.49 -14.68 -14.25
N SER A 7 42.08 -13.74 -13.37
CA SER A 7 40.65 -13.42 -13.20
C SER A 7 40.30 -11.93 -13.37
N ARG A 8 41.26 -11.08 -13.76
CA ARG A 8 41.03 -9.64 -14.05
C ARG A 8 40.38 -9.35 -15.42
N LYS A 9 39.69 -10.31 -16.05
CA LYS A 9 39.26 -10.18 -17.46
C LYS A 9 37.75 -10.21 -17.75
N PHE A 10 36.87 -10.40 -16.77
CA PHE A 10 35.43 -10.42 -17.09
C PHE A 10 34.83 -9.00 -17.32
N PHE A 11 35.37 -7.96 -16.66
CA PHE A 11 34.83 -6.59 -16.76
C PHE A 11 35.65 -5.60 -17.62
N LYS A 12 36.72 -6.06 -18.30
CA LYS A 12 37.59 -5.18 -19.11
C LYS A 12 37.09 -4.89 -20.55
N GLY A 13 35.91 -5.39 -20.93
CA GLY A 13 35.48 -5.42 -22.34
C GLY A 13 34.47 -4.36 -22.81
N ILE A 14 33.80 -3.65 -21.92
CA ILE A 14 32.72 -2.73 -22.33
C ILE A 14 33.27 -1.31 -22.47
N SER A 15 33.88 -1.02 -23.63
CA SER A 15 34.16 0.36 -24.00
C SER A 15 32.84 1.03 -24.38
N PHE A 16 32.39 2.01 -23.60
CA PHE A 16 31.25 2.89 -23.94
C PHE A 16 31.38 3.54 -25.32
N GLU A 17 32.61 3.86 -25.75
CA GLU A 17 32.87 4.33 -27.11
C GLU A 17 32.55 3.22 -28.12
N ASN A 18 32.94 1.98 -27.83
CA ASN A 18 32.56 0.85 -28.67
C ASN A 18 31.06 0.54 -28.60
N MET A 19 30.38 0.74 -27.45
CA MET A 19 28.93 0.57 -27.35
C MET A 19 28.18 1.66 -28.10
N GLU A 20 28.53 2.94 -27.92
CA GLU A 20 27.93 4.04 -28.66
C GLU A 20 28.25 3.94 -30.15
N LYS A 21 29.50 3.59 -30.50
CA LYS A 21 29.92 3.34 -31.89
C LYS A 21 29.24 2.10 -32.46
N ARG A 22 28.94 1.07 -31.67
CA ARG A 22 28.11 -0.08 -32.08
C ARG A 22 26.67 0.38 -32.31
N LEU A 23 26.04 1.05 -31.34
CA LEU A 23 24.68 1.62 -31.41
C LEU A 23 24.53 2.70 -32.50
N GLY A 24 25.62 3.30 -32.96
CA GLY A 24 25.69 4.28 -34.05
C GLY A 24 26.22 3.71 -35.37
N SER A 25 26.65 2.45 -35.42
CA SER A 25 27.17 1.83 -36.66
C SER A 25 26.02 1.50 -37.62
N LYS A 26 26.26 1.57 -38.94
CA LYS A 26 25.25 1.27 -39.99
C LYS A 26 24.60 -0.13 -39.86
N ARG A 27 25.21 -1.06 -39.11
CA ARG A 27 24.72 -2.43 -38.82
C ARG A 27 23.79 -2.53 -37.60
N PHE A 28 23.78 -1.54 -36.70
CA PHE A 28 23.00 -1.50 -35.45
C PHE A 28 22.32 -0.11 -35.37
N ARG A 29 21.14 0.01 -36.01
CA ARG A 29 20.36 1.25 -36.14
C ARG A 29 19.65 1.63 -34.83
N ALA A 30 18.96 2.78 -34.81
CA ALA A 30 18.05 3.19 -33.73
C ALA A 30 17.07 2.07 -33.30
N GLU A 31 16.76 1.18 -34.23
CA GLU A 31 16.01 -0.07 -34.04
C GLU A 31 16.50 -0.91 -32.85
N THR A 32 17.81 -1.04 -32.60
CA THR A 32 18.29 -1.92 -31.51
C THR A 32 18.08 -1.35 -30.11
N ALA A 33 18.14 -0.03 -29.95
CA ALA A 33 17.82 0.61 -28.68
C ALA A 33 16.31 0.48 -28.39
N TRP A 34 15.47 0.62 -29.42
CA TRP A 34 14.03 0.39 -29.29
C TRP A 34 13.68 -1.07 -28.99
N LEU A 35 14.39 -2.04 -29.58
CA LEU A 35 14.25 -3.46 -29.23
C LEU A 35 14.63 -3.72 -27.77
N ALA A 36 15.73 -3.10 -27.28
CA ALA A 36 16.13 -3.22 -25.88
C ALA A 36 15.08 -2.63 -24.92
N LEU A 37 14.53 -1.46 -25.24
CA LEU A 37 13.44 -0.86 -24.46
C LEU A 37 12.17 -1.73 -24.50
N GLY A 38 11.81 -2.27 -25.67
CA GLY A 38 10.70 -3.20 -25.82
C GLY A 38 10.88 -4.45 -24.95
N ALA A 39 12.08 -5.03 -24.95
CA ALA A 39 12.40 -6.16 -24.07
C ALA A 39 12.32 -5.78 -22.58
N MET A 40 12.83 -4.61 -22.18
CA MET A 40 12.73 -4.11 -20.80
C MET A 40 11.27 -3.94 -20.36
N ILE A 41 10.41 -3.37 -21.22
CA ILE A 41 8.97 -3.23 -20.99
C ILE A 41 8.34 -4.60 -20.79
N ILE A 42 8.50 -5.51 -21.76
CA ILE A 42 7.88 -6.85 -21.71
C ILE A 42 8.33 -7.62 -20.48
N ILE A 43 9.63 -7.65 -20.18
CA ILE A 43 10.17 -8.38 -19.02
C ILE A 43 9.62 -7.80 -17.72
N TYR A 44 9.65 -6.47 -17.57
CA TYR A 44 9.15 -5.83 -16.35
C TYR A 44 7.66 -6.04 -16.18
N THR A 45 6.85 -5.79 -17.22
CA THR A 45 5.41 -5.99 -17.18
C THR A 45 5.08 -7.43 -16.85
N ALA A 46 5.67 -8.43 -17.51
CA ALA A 46 5.38 -9.84 -17.23
C ALA A 46 5.76 -10.23 -15.79
N THR A 47 6.96 -9.83 -15.34
CA THR A 47 7.49 -10.20 -14.03
C THR A 47 6.67 -9.58 -12.89
N PHE A 48 6.40 -8.28 -12.97
CA PHE A 48 5.61 -7.61 -11.95
C PHE A 48 4.14 -7.97 -12.01
N SER A 49 3.56 -8.14 -13.20
CA SER A 49 2.17 -8.64 -13.34
C SER A 49 2.00 -9.98 -12.65
N TYR A 50 2.93 -10.92 -12.87
CA TYR A 50 2.93 -12.18 -12.16
C TYR A 50 2.95 -11.97 -10.65
N PHE A 51 3.87 -11.15 -10.14
CA PHE A 51 3.99 -10.89 -8.70
C PHE A 51 2.72 -10.28 -8.09
N VAL A 52 2.18 -9.21 -8.68
CA VAL A 52 1.01 -8.51 -8.11
C VAL A 52 -0.26 -9.34 -8.23
N VAL A 53 -0.39 -10.17 -9.27
CA VAL A 53 -1.47 -11.16 -9.38
C VAL A 53 -1.31 -12.22 -8.30
N GLN A 54 -0.12 -12.81 -8.10
CA GLN A 54 0.08 -13.77 -7.00
C GLN A 54 -0.25 -13.15 -5.63
N LYS A 55 0.18 -11.90 -5.38
CA LYS A 55 -0.18 -11.12 -4.19
C LYS A 55 -1.70 -10.99 -4.05
N HIS A 56 -2.43 -10.70 -5.14
CA HIS A 56 -3.88 -10.67 -5.13
C HIS A 56 -4.45 -12.02 -4.71
N TRP A 57 -4.06 -13.11 -5.37
CA TRP A 57 -4.54 -14.47 -5.04
C TRP A 57 -4.17 -14.96 -3.64
N GLN A 58 -3.21 -14.32 -2.97
CA GLN A 58 -2.87 -14.54 -1.56
C GLN A 58 -3.68 -13.67 -0.58
N PHE A 59 -4.73 -12.99 -1.03
CA PHE A 59 -5.51 -12.06 -0.21
C PHE A 59 -4.65 -10.95 0.41
N ARG A 60 -3.65 -10.47 -0.33
CA ARG A 60 -2.74 -9.38 0.10
C ARG A 60 -2.99 -8.07 -0.62
N THR A 61 -4.15 -7.93 -1.25
CA THR A 61 -4.69 -6.68 -1.83
C THR A 61 -5.89 -6.23 -1.02
N TYR A 62 -6.24 -4.95 -1.07
CA TYR A 62 -7.10 -4.29 -0.11
C TYR A 62 -8.23 -3.48 -0.75
N ALA A 63 -9.25 -3.19 0.05
CA ALA A 63 -10.46 -2.51 -0.40
C ALA A 63 -10.21 -1.06 -0.85
N TRP A 64 -9.41 -0.26 -0.11
CA TRP A 64 -9.25 1.19 -0.34
C TRP A 64 -8.46 1.60 -1.59
N ASP A 65 -7.82 0.67 -2.27
CA ASP A 65 -7.18 0.94 -3.56
C ASP A 65 -7.78 -0.01 -4.61
N LEU A 66 -7.35 -1.28 -4.66
CA LEU A 66 -7.78 -2.21 -5.70
C LEU A 66 -9.31 -2.44 -5.70
N GLY A 67 -9.89 -2.62 -4.52
CA GLY A 67 -11.33 -2.84 -4.36
C GLY A 67 -12.18 -1.67 -4.85
N ILE A 68 -11.83 -0.44 -4.45
CA ILE A 68 -12.51 0.79 -4.88
C ILE A 68 -12.52 0.88 -6.40
N PHE A 69 -11.37 0.74 -7.05
CA PHE A 69 -11.30 0.89 -8.50
C PHE A 69 -12.05 -0.25 -9.21
N ASN A 70 -11.85 -1.51 -8.81
CA ASN A 70 -12.53 -2.63 -9.45
C ASN A 70 -14.05 -2.51 -9.33
N GLN A 71 -14.58 -2.22 -8.14
CA GLN A 71 -16.03 -2.03 -7.97
C GLN A 71 -16.54 -0.80 -8.75
N SER A 72 -15.79 0.31 -8.74
CA SER A 72 -16.16 1.51 -9.50
C SER A 72 -16.27 1.26 -11.00
N PHE A 73 -15.31 0.54 -11.57
CA PHE A 73 -15.35 0.16 -12.98
C PHE A 73 -16.49 -0.82 -13.25
N TRP A 74 -16.60 -1.88 -12.45
CA TRP A 74 -17.61 -2.92 -12.62
C TRP A 74 -19.04 -2.38 -12.55
N THR A 75 -19.34 -1.51 -11.58
CA THR A 75 -20.69 -0.92 -11.42
C THR A 75 -21.01 0.10 -12.50
N THR A 76 -20.00 0.79 -13.04
CA THR A 76 -20.18 1.66 -14.22
C THR A 76 -20.59 0.86 -15.44
N VAL A 77 -19.92 -0.27 -15.69
CA VAL A 77 -20.18 -1.11 -16.86
C VAL A 77 -21.49 -1.88 -16.74
N ASN A 78 -21.76 -2.50 -15.58
CA ASN A 78 -22.84 -3.47 -15.44
C ASN A 78 -24.11 -2.93 -14.78
N CYS A 79 -24.01 -1.83 -14.02
CA CYS A 79 -25.14 -1.30 -13.24
C CYS A 79 -25.55 0.12 -13.63
N GLY A 80 -24.82 0.78 -14.54
CA GLY A 80 -25.03 2.19 -14.88
C GLY A 80 -24.77 3.14 -13.71
N ARG A 81 -24.09 2.70 -12.66
CA ARG A 81 -23.73 3.53 -11.50
C ARG A 81 -22.34 4.12 -11.72
N PHE A 82 -22.29 5.44 -11.86
CA PHE A 82 -21.09 6.14 -12.30
C PHE A 82 -19.94 6.11 -11.27
N PHE A 83 -18.91 5.31 -11.57
CA PHE A 83 -17.73 5.03 -10.74
C PHE A 83 -18.09 4.81 -9.26
N TYR A 84 -19.08 3.95 -9.03
CA TYR A 84 -19.66 3.72 -7.71
C TYR A 84 -18.94 2.59 -6.95
N SER A 85 -18.59 2.86 -5.69
CA SER A 85 -18.01 1.94 -4.74
C SER A 85 -18.68 2.07 -3.38
N THR A 86 -18.80 0.95 -2.67
CA THR A 86 -19.38 0.88 -1.33
C THR A 86 -18.35 1.14 -0.23
N VAL A 87 -17.05 1.02 -0.54
CA VAL A 87 -15.93 1.04 0.42
C VAL A 87 -15.92 2.31 1.27
N GLU A 88 -16.24 3.44 0.65
CA GLU A 88 -16.16 4.75 1.30
C GLU A 88 -17.53 5.36 1.63
N LEU A 89 -18.63 4.59 1.61
CA LEU A 89 -19.99 5.12 1.82
C LEU A 89 -20.17 5.84 3.16
N ILE A 90 -19.45 5.39 4.20
CA ILE A 90 -19.47 6.04 5.52
C ILE A 90 -18.88 7.48 5.46
N ILE A 91 -17.97 7.75 4.52
CA ILE A 91 -17.28 9.03 4.31
C ILE A 91 -17.96 9.86 3.22
N SER A 92 -18.24 9.24 2.07
CA SER A 92 -18.88 9.83 0.88
C SER A 92 -20.16 9.06 0.55
N PRO A 93 -21.33 9.47 1.09
CA PRO A 93 -22.59 8.75 0.90
C PRO A 93 -23.04 8.61 -0.55
N SER A 94 -22.53 9.44 -1.46
CA SER A 94 -22.78 9.30 -2.90
C SER A 94 -22.24 7.99 -3.49
N GLY A 95 -21.22 7.40 -2.87
CA GLY A 95 -20.48 6.23 -3.33
C GLY A 95 -19.66 6.44 -4.61
N SER A 96 -19.74 7.61 -5.26
CA SER A 96 -18.94 7.87 -6.46
C SER A 96 -17.50 8.22 -6.08
N PHE A 97 -16.54 7.58 -6.74
CA PHE A 97 -15.12 7.91 -6.60
C PHE A 97 -14.83 9.38 -6.90
N PHE A 98 -15.62 10.03 -7.76
CA PHE A 98 -15.49 11.46 -8.06
C PHE A 98 -15.76 12.36 -6.84
N GLY A 99 -16.47 11.84 -5.84
CA GLY A 99 -16.67 12.48 -4.54
C GLY A 99 -15.49 12.32 -3.59
N THR A 100 -14.55 11.40 -3.84
CA THR A 100 -13.32 11.22 -3.06
C THR A 100 -12.07 11.73 -3.78
N HIS A 101 -11.93 11.46 -5.08
CA HIS A 101 -10.91 12.09 -5.94
C HIS A 101 -11.48 12.48 -7.29
N PHE A 102 -11.13 13.67 -7.79
CA PHE A 102 -11.54 14.07 -9.13
C PHE A 102 -10.59 13.47 -10.17
N SER A 103 -10.91 12.24 -10.63
CA SER A 103 -10.06 11.45 -11.52
C SER A 103 -10.68 11.13 -12.89
N PRO A 104 -10.84 12.12 -13.81
CA PRO A 104 -11.32 11.88 -15.17
C PRO A 104 -10.50 10.86 -15.99
N ILE A 105 -9.26 10.54 -15.60
CA ILE A 105 -8.45 9.52 -16.27
C ILE A 105 -9.15 8.15 -16.29
N LEU A 106 -10.05 7.87 -15.35
CA LEU A 106 -10.81 6.63 -15.29
C LEU A 106 -11.64 6.38 -16.56
N PHE A 107 -12.11 7.44 -17.24
CA PHE A 107 -12.78 7.28 -18.54
C PHE A 107 -11.87 6.74 -19.65
N VAL A 108 -10.57 7.02 -19.57
CA VAL A 108 -9.59 6.50 -20.54
C VAL A 108 -9.29 5.03 -20.25
N ILE A 109 -9.35 4.62 -18.98
CA ILE A 109 -9.11 3.25 -18.53
C ILE A 109 -10.33 2.35 -18.80
N LEU A 110 -11.55 2.88 -18.63
CA LEU A 110 -12.80 2.12 -18.67
C LEU A 110 -12.93 1.19 -19.89
N PRO A 111 -12.64 1.61 -21.15
CA PRO A 111 -12.70 0.72 -22.31
C PRO A 111 -11.70 -0.44 -22.30
N TRP A 112 -10.61 -0.34 -21.53
CA TRP A 112 -9.65 -1.44 -21.38
C TRP A 112 -10.12 -2.43 -20.32
N TYR A 113 -10.73 -1.93 -19.25
CA TYR A 113 -11.33 -2.77 -18.22
C TYR A 113 -12.46 -3.66 -18.77
N THR A 114 -13.22 -3.18 -19.76
CA THR A 114 -14.30 -3.98 -20.37
C THR A 114 -13.81 -5.22 -21.13
N LEU A 115 -12.52 -5.30 -21.48
CA LEU A 115 -11.94 -6.48 -22.13
C LEU A 115 -11.90 -7.69 -21.19
N TYR A 116 -11.61 -7.46 -19.91
CA TYR A 116 -11.63 -8.48 -18.86
C TYR A 116 -11.91 -7.81 -17.51
N GLN A 117 -13.13 -7.96 -17.01
CA GLN A 117 -13.65 -7.20 -15.87
C GLN A 117 -13.27 -7.85 -14.53
N ALA A 118 -11.99 -7.75 -14.19
CA ALA A 118 -11.44 -8.36 -12.98
C ALA A 118 -10.34 -7.47 -12.35
N PRO A 119 -10.07 -7.61 -11.04
CA PRO A 119 -9.01 -6.87 -10.37
C PRO A 119 -7.64 -7.06 -11.03
N GLU A 120 -7.33 -8.25 -11.54
CA GLU A 120 -6.06 -8.57 -12.18
C GLU A 120 -5.79 -7.72 -13.41
N SER A 121 -6.82 -7.39 -14.20
CA SER A 121 -6.68 -6.52 -15.37
C SER A 121 -6.11 -5.16 -15.01
N LEU A 122 -6.58 -4.60 -13.89
CA LEU A 122 -6.12 -3.30 -13.40
C LEU A 122 -4.65 -3.37 -12.97
N LEU A 123 -4.28 -4.42 -12.24
CA LEU A 123 -2.91 -4.65 -11.78
C LEU A 123 -1.93 -4.87 -12.95
N ILE A 124 -2.31 -5.67 -13.94
CA ILE A 124 -1.52 -5.91 -15.16
C ILE A 124 -1.36 -4.62 -15.96
N MET A 125 -2.43 -3.86 -16.14
CA MET A 125 -2.41 -2.59 -16.85
C MET A 125 -1.51 -1.57 -16.14
N GLN A 126 -1.56 -1.47 -14.80
CA GLN A 126 -0.66 -0.63 -14.02
C GLN A 126 0.81 -1.01 -14.26
N SER A 127 1.15 -2.29 -14.19
CA SER A 127 2.51 -2.79 -14.48
C SER A 127 2.98 -2.41 -15.88
N PHE A 128 2.08 -2.45 -16.87
CA PHE A 128 2.38 -2.03 -18.24
C PHE A 128 2.63 -0.53 -18.33
N ILE A 129 1.71 0.32 -17.84
CA ILE A 129 1.82 1.78 -17.93
C ILE A 129 3.07 2.31 -17.20
N ILE A 130 3.37 1.76 -16.03
CA ILE A 130 4.60 2.07 -15.29
C ILE A 130 5.83 1.83 -16.17
N SER A 131 5.90 0.67 -16.83
CA SER A 131 7.05 0.33 -17.68
C SER A 131 7.17 1.26 -18.89
N LEU A 132 6.05 1.76 -19.45
CA LEU A 132 6.06 2.73 -20.54
C LEU A 132 6.72 4.05 -20.17
N GLY A 133 6.85 4.36 -18.87
CA GLY A 133 7.60 5.51 -18.36
C GLY A 133 9.06 5.56 -18.82
N ILE A 134 9.66 4.42 -19.17
CA ILE A 134 11.03 4.40 -19.69
C ILE A 134 11.18 5.05 -21.07
N ILE A 135 10.10 5.14 -21.86
CA ILE A 135 10.14 5.70 -23.22
C ILE A 135 10.46 7.20 -23.18
N PRO A 136 9.66 8.05 -22.50
CA PRO A 136 10.01 9.46 -22.38
C PRO A 136 11.29 9.70 -21.58
N LEU A 137 11.61 8.87 -20.57
CA LEU A 137 12.87 8.95 -19.83
C LEU A 137 14.08 8.69 -20.76
N TYR A 138 14.04 7.63 -21.57
CA TYR A 138 15.08 7.32 -22.56
C TYR A 138 15.26 8.48 -23.54
N LYS A 139 14.15 9.03 -24.05
CA LYS A 139 14.17 10.17 -24.98
C LYS A 139 14.76 11.42 -24.33
N LEU A 140 14.37 11.74 -23.09
CA LEU A 140 14.92 12.86 -22.32
C LEU A 140 16.43 12.68 -22.11
N ALA A 141 16.84 11.53 -21.57
CA ALA A 141 18.23 11.23 -21.29
C ALA A 141 19.12 11.26 -22.54
N THR A 142 18.63 10.72 -23.66
CA THR A 142 19.33 10.78 -24.95
C THR A 142 19.37 12.21 -25.50
N CYS A 143 18.29 12.97 -25.38
CA CYS A 143 18.22 14.36 -25.85
C CYS A 143 19.21 15.25 -25.11
N VAL A 144 19.29 15.10 -23.78
CA VAL A 144 20.15 15.89 -22.90
C VAL A 144 21.61 15.48 -23.09
N SER A 145 21.94 14.19 -22.91
CA SER A 145 23.33 13.71 -22.92
C SER A 145 23.94 13.53 -24.31
N LYS A 146 23.11 13.43 -25.36
CA LYS A 146 23.48 13.04 -26.73
C LYS A 146 23.92 11.58 -26.91
N TYR A 147 23.88 10.76 -25.85
CA TYR A 147 24.29 9.36 -25.88
C TYR A 147 23.12 8.42 -25.62
N ARG A 148 22.91 7.43 -26.49
CA ARG A 148 21.79 6.47 -26.33
C ARG A 148 21.98 5.57 -25.13
N ILE A 149 23.23 5.20 -24.84
CA ILE A 149 23.55 4.35 -23.69
C ILE A 149 23.19 4.99 -22.35
N VAL A 150 23.30 6.33 -22.23
CA VAL A 150 22.84 7.05 -21.04
C VAL A 150 21.34 6.84 -20.87
N GLY A 151 20.57 6.96 -21.95
CA GLY A 151 19.14 6.66 -21.94
C GLY A 151 18.83 5.24 -21.46
N LEU A 152 19.50 4.23 -22.03
CA LEU A 152 19.28 2.82 -21.64
C LEU A 152 19.62 2.55 -20.16
N VAL A 153 20.72 3.14 -19.65
CA VAL A 153 21.11 2.99 -18.24
C VAL A 153 20.08 3.62 -17.32
N PHE A 154 19.57 4.83 -17.63
CA PHE A 154 18.51 5.45 -16.83
C PHE A 154 17.18 4.69 -16.91
N SER A 155 16.82 4.15 -18.08
CA SER A 155 15.65 3.28 -18.23
C SER A 155 15.77 2.03 -17.34
N LEU A 156 16.93 1.38 -17.33
CA LEU A 156 17.16 0.21 -16.48
C LEU A 156 17.20 0.58 -14.99
N ALA A 157 17.90 1.66 -14.62
CA ALA A 157 17.93 2.16 -13.24
C ALA A 157 16.54 2.55 -12.72
N TYR A 158 15.68 3.06 -13.60
CA TYR A 158 14.27 3.32 -13.27
C TYR A 158 13.54 2.04 -12.92
N LEU A 159 13.56 1.02 -13.79
CA LEU A 159 12.86 -0.25 -13.53
C LEU A 159 13.41 -1.04 -12.34
N LEU A 160 14.71 -0.90 -12.04
CA LEU A 160 15.34 -1.48 -10.85
C LEU A 160 15.07 -0.69 -9.56
N SER A 161 14.54 0.53 -9.68
CA SER A 161 14.42 1.43 -8.54
C SER A 161 13.39 0.93 -7.53
N PRO A 162 13.71 0.87 -6.22
CA PRO A 162 12.71 0.58 -5.18
C PRO A 162 11.45 1.44 -5.29
N LEU A 163 11.62 2.67 -5.76
CA LEU A 163 10.54 3.66 -5.86
C LEU A 163 9.45 3.22 -6.83
N ILE A 164 9.84 2.69 -8.00
CA ILE A 164 8.85 2.27 -8.97
C ILE A 164 8.31 0.88 -8.65
N GLN A 165 9.15 0.04 -8.07
CA GLN A 165 8.74 -1.30 -7.67
C GLN A 165 7.72 -1.25 -6.56
N GLY A 166 7.89 -0.38 -5.56
CA GLY A 166 6.90 -0.19 -4.51
C GLY A 166 5.60 0.45 -5.01
N VAL A 167 5.66 1.42 -5.93
CA VAL A 167 4.46 1.93 -6.61
C VAL A 167 3.74 0.81 -7.38
N ASN A 168 4.47 -0.07 -8.06
CA ASN A 168 3.83 -1.15 -8.82
C ASN A 168 3.32 -2.30 -7.92
N TRP A 169 4.06 -2.60 -6.86
CA TRP A 169 3.71 -3.59 -5.84
C TRP A 169 2.41 -3.25 -5.16
N TYR A 170 2.25 -1.97 -4.80
CA TYR A 170 1.05 -1.49 -4.17
C TYR A 170 -0.15 -1.69 -5.10
N ASP A 171 -1.34 -1.64 -4.52
CA ASP A 171 -2.58 -1.93 -5.21
C ASP A 171 -2.85 -0.94 -6.35
N PHE A 172 -3.85 -1.21 -7.19
CA PHE A 172 -4.11 -0.34 -8.35
C PHE A 172 -4.47 1.08 -7.91
N HIS A 173 -3.80 2.07 -8.50
CA HIS A 173 -4.09 3.49 -8.24
C HIS A 173 -3.66 4.39 -9.40
N VAL A 174 -4.37 5.50 -9.61
CA VAL A 174 -4.16 6.41 -10.77
C VAL A 174 -2.82 7.15 -10.74
N GLN A 175 -2.19 7.28 -9.58
CA GLN A 175 -0.86 7.89 -9.41
C GLN A 175 0.22 7.11 -10.12
N SER A 176 0.04 5.80 -10.33
CA SER A 176 0.98 4.93 -11.05
C SER A 176 1.23 5.38 -12.49
N PHE A 177 0.39 6.25 -13.04
CA PHE A 177 0.50 6.77 -14.41
C PHE A 177 1.35 8.05 -14.48
N LEU A 178 1.47 8.77 -13.35
CA LEU A 178 2.22 10.02 -13.25
C LEU A 178 3.67 9.90 -13.72
N PRO A 179 4.42 8.80 -13.48
CA PRO A 179 5.77 8.66 -14.01
C PRO A 179 5.86 8.83 -15.52
N MET A 180 5.00 8.14 -16.27
CA MET A 180 4.94 8.26 -17.73
C MET A 180 4.60 9.69 -18.15
N PHE A 181 3.63 10.32 -17.49
CA PHE A 181 3.17 11.66 -17.83
C PHE A 181 4.21 12.73 -17.50
N PHE A 182 4.76 12.74 -16.30
CA PHE A 182 5.75 13.72 -15.87
C PHE A 182 7.10 13.56 -16.61
N PHE A 183 7.56 12.35 -16.92
CA PHE A 183 8.71 12.20 -17.81
C PHE A 183 8.42 12.76 -19.21
N SER A 184 7.22 12.54 -19.73
CA SER A 184 6.81 13.09 -21.04
C SER A 184 6.76 14.62 -21.00
N ILE A 185 6.24 15.21 -19.92
CA ILE A 185 6.25 16.66 -19.69
C ILE A 185 7.68 17.19 -19.70
N LEU A 186 8.61 16.57 -18.95
CA LEU A 186 10.02 16.99 -18.92
C LEU A 186 10.68 16.88 -20.30
N TYR A 187 10.41 15.80 -21.04
CA TYR A 187 10.94 15.61 -22.39
C TYR A 187 10.43 16.69 -23.36
N PHE A 188 9.11 16.91 -23.41
CA PHE A 188 8.52 17.88 -24.34
C PHE A 188 8.75 19.33 -23.93
N LEU A 189 8.97 19.57 -22.63
CA LEU A 189 9.47 20.85 -22.13
C LEU A 189 10.86 21.12 -22.71
N GLU A 190 11.79 20.14 -22.67
CA GLU A 190 13.14 20.29 -23.22
C GLU A 190 13.16 20.42 -24.75
N THR A 191 12.31 19.68 -25.47
CA THR A 191 12.21 19.76 -26.94
C THR A 191 11.28 20.88 -27.45
N ARG A 192 10.69 21.67 -26.55
CA ARG A 192 9.74 22.77 -26.88
C ARG A 192 8.54 22.32 -27.74
N SER A 193 8.10 21.07 -27.55
CA SER A 193 6.98 20.50 -28.31
C SER A 193 5.66 20.75 -27.56
N TRP A 194 5.18 22.00 -27.60
CA TRP A 194 4.10 22.49 -26.74
C TRP A 194 2.79 21.71 -26.83
N LYS A 195 2.41 21.24 -28.03
CA LYS A 195 1.20 20.40 -28.22
C LYS A 195 1.25 19.14 -27.34
N PHE A 196 2.37 18.42 -27.37
CA PHE A 196 2.52 17.20 -26.59
C PHE A 196 2.80 17.49 -25.11
N TYR A 197 3.52 18.58 -24.81
CA TYR A 197 3.65 19.07 -23.44
C TYR A 197 2.27 19.25 -22.79
N PHE A 198 1.35 19.99 -23.43
CA PHE A 198 0.01 20.22 -22.87
C PHE A 198 -0.87 18.98 -22.85
N LEU A 199 -0.74 18.07 -23.82
CA LEU A 199 -1.42 16.78 -23.76
C LEU A 199 -1.07 16.04 -22.46
N PHE A 200 0.22 15.93 -22.14
CA PHE A 200 0.66 15.21 -20.94
C PHE A 200 0.44 16.00 -19.63
N VAL A 201 0.41 17.35 -19.68
CA VAL A 201 -0.06 18.17 -18.55
C VAL A 201 -1.52 17.85 -18.25
N ILE A 202 -2.40 17.84 -19.26
CA ILE A 202 -3.82 17.53 -19.08
C ILE A 202 -3.99 16.10 -18.56
N LEU A 203 -3.29 15.12 -19.15
CA LEU A 203 -3.35 13.73 -18.67
C LEU A 203 -2.91 13.60 -17.20
N ALA A 204 -1.84 14.27 -16.79
CA ALA A 204 -1.42 14.29 -15.39
C ALA A 204 -2.46 14.92 -14.47
N LEU A 205 -3.06 16.05 -14.89
CA LEU A 205 -4.14 16.71 -14.14
C LEU A 205 -5.35 15.77 -13.96
N THR A 206 -5.69 14.99 -14.99
CA THR A 206 -6.83 14.07 -14.94
C THR A 206 -6.64 12.85 -14.02
N CYS A 207 -5.42 12.59 -13.54
CA CYS A 207 -5.19 11.54 -12.54
C CYS A 207 -5.89 11.87 -11.22
N GLU A 208 -5.68 13.08 -10.70
CA GLU A 208 -6.28 13.57 -9.44
C GLU A 208 -5.94 15.05 -9.23
N GLU A 209 -6.62 15.70 -8.28
CA GLU A 209 -6.43 17.11 -7.91
C GLU A 209 -5.03 17.46 -7.39
N HIS A 210 -4.35 16.57 -6.66
CA HIS A 210 -3.03 16.84 -6.08
C HIS A 210 -1.94 17.01 -7.13
N SER A 211 -2.09 16.40 -8.30
CA SER A 211 -1.18 16.57 -9.43
C SER A 211 -1.06 18.04 -9.88
N ALA A 212 -2.12 18.84 -9.68
CA ALA A 212 -2.13 20.26 -10.01
C ALA A 212 -1.04 21.04 -9.27
N LEU A 213 -0.77 20.69 -8.01
CA LEU A 213 0.26 21.32 -7.21
C LEU A 213 1.66 21.05 -7.78
N ILE A 214 1.89 19.83 -8.28
CA ILE A 214 3.15 19.47 -8.95
C ILE A 214 3.27 20.22 -10.29
N VAL A 215 2.19 20.28 -11.08
CA VAL A 215 2.14 21.03 -12.36
C VAL A 215 2.41 22.52 -12.14
N PHE A 216 1.95 23.12 -11.04
CA PHE A 216 2.29 24.49 -10.66
C PHE A 216 3.81 24.68 -10.57
N PHE A 217 4.50 23.77 -9.88
CA PHE A 217 5.95 23.83 -9.72
C PHE A 217 6.71 23.45 -11.01
N ILE A 218 6.11 22.68 -11.92
CA ILE A 218 6.60 22.55 -13.30
C ILE A 218 6.56 23.91 -14.02
N GLY A 219 5.51 24.72 -13.80
CA GLY A 219 5.44 26.10 -14.29
C GLY A 219 6.57 26.98 -13.75
N LEU A 220 6.92 26.85 -12.47
CA LEU A 220 8.08 27.53 -11.88
C LEU A 220 9.39 27.04 -12.50
N LEU A 221 9.55 25.74 -12.72
CA LEU A 221 10.71 25.18 -13.41
C LEU A 221 10.83 25.75 -14.84
N ALA A 222 9.73 25.81 -15.59
CA ALA A 222 9.68 26.41 -16.92
C ALA A 222 10.09 27.90 -16.89
N THR A 223 9.63 28.64 -15.88
CA THR A 223 10.02 30.05 -15.64
C THR A 223 11.53 30.19 -15.49
N ILE A 224 12.15 29.34 -14.66
CA ILE A 224 13.61 29.38 -14.43
C ILE A 224 14.36 28.96 -15.71
N GLN A 225 13.91 27.89 -16.37
CA GLN A 225 14.53 27.36 -17.57
C GLN A 225 14.51 28.35 -18.74
N TYR A 226 13.43 29.13 -18.87
CA TYR A 226 13.24 30.09 -19.96
C TYR A 226 13.39 31.56 -19.55
N ARG A 227 13.98 31.85 -18.39
CA ARG A 227 14.07 33.21 -17.81
C ARG A 227 14.55 34.29 -18.80
N HIS A 228 15.53 33.97 -19.66
CA HIS A 228 16.06 34.91 -20.64
C HIS A 228 15.09 35.14 -21.81
N ASN A 229 14.43 34.08 -22.29
CA ASN A 229 13.38 34.17 -23.30
C ASN A 229 12.19 34.99 -22.77
N LEU A 230 11.76 34.71 -21.53
CA LEU A 230 10.68 35.41 -20.84
C LEU A 230 10.98 36.90 -20.67
N SER A 231 12.16 37.23 -20.14
CA SER A 231 12.60 38.62 -19.96
C SER A 231 12.64 39.37 -21.30
N SER A 232 13.21 38.77 -22.35
CA SER A 232 13.25 39.36 -23.69
C SER A 232 11.85 39.55 -24.27
N ALA A 233 10.96 38.56 -24.12
CA ALA A 233 9.58 38.65 -24.60
C ALA A 233 8.80 39.77 -23.89
N LEU A 234 8.95 39.92 -22.57
CA LEU A 234 8.30 40.97 -21.80
C LEU A 234 8.82 42.36 -22.17
N GLN A 235 10.14 42.54 -22.26
CA GLN A 235 10.76 43.81 -22.66
C GLN A 235 10.33 44.22 -24.08
N ALA A 236 10.27 43.26 -25.01
CA ALA A 236 9.84 43.49 -26.39
C ALA A 236 8.31 43.45 -26.57
N ARG A 237 7.51 43.33 -25.49
CA ARG A 237 6.05 43.20 -25.51
C ARG A 237 5.52 42.10 -26.46
N ARG A 238 6.29 41.02 -26.63
CA ARG A 238 5.94 39.85 -27.44
C ARG A 238 5.10 38.87 -26.63
N PHE A 239 3.87 39.26 -26.31
CA PHE A 239 2.96 38.43 -25.49
C PHE A 239 2.55 37.10 -26.14
N LYS A 240 2.80 36.93 -27.45
CA LYS A 240 2.60 35.67 -28.18
C LYS A 240 3.83 34.76 -28.19
N ASP A 241 4.90 35.08 -27.45
CA ASP A 241 6.06 34.21 -27.33
C ASP A 241 5.65 32.84 -26.76
N PRO A 242 5.99 31.72 -27.42
CA PRO A 242 5.55 30.41 -26.99
C PRO A 242 6.03 30.01 -25.59
N ALA A 243 7.23 30.46 -25.15
CA ALA A 243 7.73 30.12 -23.83
C ALA A 243 6.99 30.91 -22.73
N LEU A 244 6.68 32.19 -23.00
CA LEU A 244 5.85 33.02 -22.12
C LEU A 244 4.43 32.45 -22.00
N LEU A 245 3.79 32.19 -23.14
CA LEU A 245 2.43 31.66 -23.16
C LEU A 245 2.36 30.29 -22.49
N THR A 246 3.33 29.41 -22.76
CA THR A 246 3.37 28.08 -22.12
C THR A 246 3.47 28.19 -20.61
N THR A 247 4.37 29.05 -20.11
CA THR A 247 4.56 29.24 -18.66
C THR A 247 3.28 29.74 -18.00
N ILE A 248 2.62 30.75 -18.57
CA ILE A 248 1.37 31.31 -18.05
C ILE A 248 0.25 30.24 -18.08
N LEU A 249 0.08 29.57 -19.22
CA LEU A 249 -0.95 28.55 -19.37
C LEU A 249 -0.75 27.36 -18.43
N THR A 250 0.49 26.95 -18.14
CA THR A 250 0.75 25.90 -17.14
C THR A 250 0.27 26.31 -15.75
N PHE A 251 0.52 27.56 -15.33
CA PHE A 251 0.00 28.08 -14.05
C PHE A 251 -1.52 28.17 -14.03
N VAL A 252 -2.11 28.73 -15.09
CA VAL A 252 -3.57 28.86 -15.20
C VAL A 252 -4.23 27.48 -15.16
N LEU A 253 -3.76 26.52 -15.97
CA LEU A 253 -4.32 25.17 -15.98
C LEU A 253 -4.20 24.49 -14.62
N SER A 254 -3.06 24.62 -13.94
CA SER A 254 -2.86 24.07 -12.60
C SER A 254 -3.87 24.64 -11.59
N VAL A 255 -3.96 25.97 -11.48
CA VAL A 255 -4.85 26.62 -10.51
C VAL A 255 -6.31 26.35 -10.86
N SER A 256 -6.69 26.52 -12.12
CA SER A 256 -8.05 26.27 -12.59
C SER A 256 -8.48 24.83 -12.38
N TRP A 257 -7.59 23.85 -12.60
CA TRP A 257 -7.90 22.45 -12.38
C TRP A 257 -8.14 22.14 -10.90
N TYR A 258 -7.24 22.59 -10.02
CA TYR A 258 -7.42 22.39 -8.58
C TYR A 258 -8.72 23.02 -8.08
N THR A 259 -9.02 24.26 -8.50
CA THR A 259 -10.25 24.94 -8.11
C THR A 259 -11.50 24.26 -8.66
N LEU A 260 -11.44 23.76 -9.91
CA LEU A 260 -12.54 23.04 -10.53
C LEU A 260 -12.80 21.71 -9.83
N ALA A 261 -11.76 20.93 -9.55
CA ALA A 261 -11.84 19.67 -8.83
C ALA A 261 -12.44 19.87 -7.43
N ALA A 262 -11.96 20.87 -6.70
CA ALA A 262 -12.49 21.21 -5.38
C ALA A 262 -13.96 21.66 -5.45
N TRP A 263 -14.32 22.47 -6.46
CA TRP A 263 -15.70 22.92 -6.67
C TRP A 263 -16.64 21.76 -7.03
N ILE A 264 -16.24 20.89 -7.96
CA ILE A 264 -17.00 19.68 -8.34
C ILE A 264 -17.24 18.80 -7.12
N ARG A 265 -16.17 18.47 -6.39
CA ARG A 265 -16.25 17.65 -5.18
C ARG A 265 -17.21 18.26 -4.16
N SER A 266 -17.04 19.53 -3.81
CA SER A 266 -17.86 20.18 -2.79
C SER A 266 -19.30 20.50 -3.21
N SER A 267 -19.57 20.68 -4.51
CA SER A 267 -20.89 21.07 -5.01
C SER A 267 -21.75 19.87 -5.44
N LEU A 268 -21.13 18.80 -5.97
CA LEU A 268 -21.86 17.65 -6.50
C LEU A 268 -21.85 16.46 -5.54
N PHE A 269 -20.90 16.38 -4.60
CA PHE A 269 -20.74 15.23 -3.72
C PHE A 269 -20.67 15.67 -2.26
N SER A 270 -21.72 15.39 -1.49
CA SER A 270 -21.72 15.65 -0.06
C SER A 270 -20.79 14.68 0.67
N LEU A 271 -20.02 15.20 1.62
CA LEU A 271 -19.26 14.41 2.58
C LEU A 271 -20.04 14.28 3.88
N ASN A 272 -19.87 13.15 4.57
CA ASN A 272 -20.38 13.00 5.92
C ASN A 272 -19.63 13.98 6.87
N PRO A 273 -20.33 14.92 7.54
CA PRO A 273 -19.72 15.90 8.44
C PRO A 273 -18.83 15.27 9.51
N ASP A 274 -19.21 14.11 10.02
CA ASP A 274 -18.47 13.41 11.09
C ASP A 274 -17.10 12.88 10.63
N PHE A 275 -16.91 12.75 9.32
CA PHE A 275 -15.70 12.19 8.70
C PHE A 275 -14.91 13.22 7.90
N VAL A 276 -15.24 14.51 7.95
CA VAL A 276 -14.50 15.55 7.20
C VAL A 276 -13.03 15.62 7.61
N SER A 277 -12.72 15.49 8.90
CA SER A 277 -11.33 15.47 9.38
C SER A 277 -10.58 14.20 8.96
N THR A 278 -11.25 13.04 8.99
CA THR A 278 -10.74 11.76 8.47
C THR A 278 -10.45 11.86 6.98
N PHE A 279 -11.41 12.38 6.21
CA PHE A 279 -11.29 12.58 4.77
C PHE A 279 -10.11 13.49 4.40
N LYS A 280 -9.90 14.57 5.17
CA LYS A 280 -8.76 15.48 5.00
C LYS A 280 -7.44 14.93 5.54
N ALA A 281 -7.48 13.78 6.21
CA ALA A 281 -6.33 13.16 6.87
C ALA A 281 -5.61 14.09 7.87
N SER A 282 -6.34 15.00 8.55
CA SER A 282 -5.75 16.04 9.41
C SER A 282 -4.86 15.47 10.54
N SER A 283 -5.17 14.27 11.04
CA SER A 283 -4.38 13.56 12.06
C SER A 283 -2.95 13.23 11.62
N ASN A 284 -2.68 13.22 10.32
CA ASN A 284 -1.37 12.92 9.75
C ASN A 284 -0.35 14.07 9.94
N TRP A 285 -0.79 15.23 10.44
CA TRP A 285 0.07 16.36 10.82
C TRP A 285 -0.18 16.81 12.26
N SER A 286 -0.63 15.91 13.14
CA SER A 286 -0.88 16.22 14.55
C SER A 286 0.37 16.74 15.28
N VAL A 287 1.56 16.28 14.90
CA VAL A 287 2.85 16.78 15.45
C VAL A 287 3.12 18.23 15.04
N LEU A 288 2.87 18.59 13.77
CA LEU A 288 2.94 19.98 13.30
C LEU A 288 1.80 20.83 13.91
N GLY A 289 0.68 20.19 14.21
CA GLY A 289 -0.55 20.81 14.69
C GLY A 289 -1.38 21.47 13.59
N ALA A 290 -1.14 21.12 12.31
CA ALA A 290 -1.88 21.69 11.19
C ALA A 290 -3.29 21.07 11.14
N PRO A 291 -4.37 21.88 11.20
CA PRO A 291 -5.74 21.36 11.23
C PRO A 291 -6.23 20.86 9.86
N ASP A 292 -5.60 21.31 8.77
CA ASP A 292 -5.90 20.92 7.40
C ASP A 292 -4.58 20.94 6.60
N PRO A 293 -4.35 19.96 5.70
CA PRO A 293 -3.12 19.90 4.91
C PRO A 293 -2.82 21.17 4.09
N MET A 294 -3.85 21.92 3.71
CA MET A 294 -3.67 23.17 2.96
C MET A 294 -2.95 24.26 3.77
N TYR A 295 -2.95 24.18 5.11
CA TYR A 295 -2.22 25.09 5.99
C TYR A 295 -0.78 24.67 6.30
N ILE A 296 -0.31 23.50 5.85
CA ILE A 296 1.05 23.02 6.12
C ILE A 296 2.12 24.10 5.82
N PRO A 297 2.13 24.76 4.64
CA PRO A 297 3.17 25.74 4.32
C PRO A 297 3.23 26.91 5.30
N ILE A 298 2.07 27.44 5.70
CA ILE A 298 2.00 28.58 6.64
C ILE A 298 2.31 28.14 8.08
N TYR A 299 1.90 26.95 8.49
CA TYR A 299 2.19 26.41 9.83
C TYR A 299 3.68 26.14 10.05
N ILE A 300 4.38 25.68 9.02
CA ILE A 300 5.84 25.50 9.08
C ILE A 300 6.54 26.83 9.39
N ILE A 301 6.06 27.93 8.82
CA ILE A 301 6.63 29.27 9.00
C ILE A 301 6.22 29.86 10.35
N GLN A 302 4.94 29.75 10.72
CA GLN A 302 4.40 30.34 11.95
C GLN A 302 4.85 29.61 13.22
N TYR A 303 5.09 28.30 13.15
CA TYR A 303 5.42 27.45 14.30
C TYR A 303 6.73 26.70 14.09
N PRO A 304 7.90 27.37 14.01
CA PRO A 304 9.17 26.76 13.64
C PRO A 304 9.62 25.64 14.61
N TYR A 305 9.30 25.74 15.90
CA TYR A 305 9.55 24.67 16.87
C TYR A 305 8.75 23.40 16.55
N ARG A 306 7.45 23.53 16.25
CA ARG A 306 6.61 22.39 15.85
C ARG A 306 7.02 21.83 14.51
N ALA A 307 7.43 22.67 13.57
CA ALA A 307 8.00 22.25 12.30
C ALA A 307 9.25 21.38 12.52
N ALA A 308 10.18 21.81 13.39
CA ALA A 308 11.37 21.03 13.73
C ALA A 308 11.02 19.67 14.37
N LEU A 309 10.03 19.62 15.25
CA LEU A 309 9.51 18.36 15.80
C LEU A 309 8.90 17.47 14.70
N ALA A 310 8.11 18.05 13.81
CA ALA A 310 7.46 17.32 12.72
C ALA A 310 8.48 16.73 11.74
N PHE A 311 9.51 17.50 11.36
CA PHE A 311 10.58 17.01 10.49
C PHE A 311 11.48 15.96 11.16
N SER A 312 11.67 16.03 12.48
CA SER A 312 12.46 15.06 13.24
C SER A 312 11.66 13.82 13.69
N TYR A 313 10.34 13.86 13.64
CA TYR A 313 9.48 12.69 13.86
C TYR A 313 9.82 11.58 12.87
N ASP A 314 10.06 10.35 13.37
CA ASP A 314 10.48 9.21 12.55
C ASP A 314 11.74 9.48 11.70
N ALA A 315 12.69 10.28 12.22
CA ALA A 315 13.89 10.71 11.50
C ALA A 315 14.62 9.56 10.77
N THR A 316 14.78 8.39 11.39
CA THR A 316 15.43 7.23 10.78
C THR A 316 14.73 6.79 9.49
N TRP A 317 13.39 6.75 9.49
CA TRP A 317 12.60 6.39 8.32
C TRP A 317 12.67 7.46 7.24
N LYS A 318 12.54 8.73 7.61
CA LYS A 318 12.63 9.86 6.66
C LYS A 318 14.00 9.96 6.00
N VAL A 319 15.08 9.78 6.75
CA VAL A 319 16.44 9.72 6.21
C VAL A 319 16.60 8.52 5.29
N SER A 320 16.14 7.33 5.70
CA SER A 320 16.19 6.12 4.87
C SER A 320 15.42 6.29 3.56
N TYR A 321 14.25 6.91 3.60
CA TYR A 321 13.46 7.26 2.42
C TYR A 321 14.21 8.19 1.48
N CYS A 322 14.78 9.28 1.97
CA CYS A 322 15.62 10.17 1.17
C CYS A 322 16.83 9.45 0.58
N LEU A 323 17.50 8.58 1.35
CA LEU A 323 18.61 7.77 0.83
C LEU A 323 18.14 6.84 -0.30
N LEU A 324 17.00 6.16 -0.14
CA LEU A 324 16.43 5.28 -1.17
C LEU A 324 15.96 6.04 -2.40
N LEU A 325 15.57 7.32 -2.26
CA LEU A 325 15.22 8.18 -3.39
C LEU A 325 16.43 8.58 -4.24
N PHE A 326 17.56 8.91 -3.62
CA PHE A 326 18.68 9.56 -4.29
C PHE A 326 19.94 8.69 -4.47
N ALA A 327 20.19 7.72 -3.58
CA ALA A 327 21.37 6.84 -3.65
C ALA A 327 21.40 5.94 -4.91
N PRO A 328 20.28 5.38 -5.40
CA PRO A 328 20.27 4.63 -6.67
C PRO A 328 20.76 5.46 -7.86
N LEU A 329 20.65 6.79 -7.76
CA LEU A 329 21.12 7.74 -8.78
C LEU A 329 22.48 8.38 -8.42
N ALA A 330 23.21 7.79 -7.47
CA ALA A 330 24.49 8.26 -6.98
C ALA A 330 24.47 9.74 -6.57
N PHE A 331 23.33 10.22 -6.07
CA PHE A 331 23.09 11.62 -5.68
C PHE A 331 23.31 12.65 -6.82
N THR A 332 23.40 12.21 -8.08
CA THR A 332 23.62 13.11 -9.23
C THR A 332 22.47 14.09 -9.44
N SER A 333 21.29 13.80 -8.90
CA SER A 333 20.12 14.68 -8.87
C SER A 333 20.40 16.05 -8.24
N PHE A 334 21.35 16.14 -7.29
CA PHE A 334 21.67 17.40 -6.62
C PHE A 334 22.59 18.32 -7.44
N VAL A 335 23.27 17.82 -8.49
CA VAL A 335 24.18 18.62 -9.32
C VAL A 335 23.43 19.71 -10.09
N LYS A 336 22.21 19.40 -10.56
CA LYS A 336 21.30 20.37 -11.19
C LYS A 336 20.00 20.45 -10.40
N ALA A 337 20.11 20.81 -9.11
CA ALA A 337 19.01 20.85 -8.14
C ALA A 337 17.77 21.64 -8.58
N ARG A 338 17.86 22.58 -9.54
CA ARG A 338 16.69 23.29 -10.08
C ARG A 338 15.60 22.34 -10.63
N TYR A 339 15.99 21.18 -11.14
CA TYR A 339 15.03 20.18 -11.67
C TYR A 339 14.31 19.40 -10.55
N LEU A 340 14.74 19.53 -9.29
CA LEU A 340 14.02 19.04 -8.11
C LEU A 340 12.94 20.02 -7.65
N LEU A 341 12.78 21.19 -8.27
CA LEU A 341 11.76 22.15 -7.88
C LEU A 341 10.35 21.54 -7.81
N PRO A 342 9.90 20.70 -8.77
CA PRO A 342 8.60 20.05 -8.68
C PRO A 342 8.44 19.01 -7.56
N THR A 343 9.53 18.59 -6.90
CA THR A 343 9.43 17.67 -5.76
C THR A 343 9.13 18.38 -4.43
N ILE A 344 9.29 19.70 -4.38
CA ILE A 344 9.13 20.47 -3.13
C ILE A 344 7.76 20.28 -2.48
N PRO A 345 6.61 20.36 -3.20
CA PRO A 345 5.30 20.24 -2.56
C PRO A 345 5.15 18.92 -1.82
N TRP A 346 5.54 17.82 -2.46
CA TRP A 346 5.46 16.50 -1.85
C TRP A 346 6.44 16.33 -0.69
N PHE A 347 7.69 16.79 -0.80
CA PHE A 347 8.63 16.69 0.32
C PHE A 347 8.19 17.51 1.54
N VAL A 348 7.64 18.70 1.32
CA VAL A 348 7.06 19.51 2.41
C VAL A 348 5.89 18.76 3.04
N TYR A 349 4.99 18.22 2.24
CA TYR A 349 3.82 17.47 2.69
C TYR A 349 4.21 16.20 3.47
N SER A 350 5.04 15.34 2.89
CA SER A 350 5.39 14.03 3.44
C SER A 350 6.36 14.13 4.62
N LEU A 351 7.43 14.93 4.53
CA LEU A 351 8.44 14.99 5.58
C LEU A 351 7.98 15.78 6.81
N SER A 352 6.95 16.62 6.70
CA SER A 352 6.30 17.26 7.85
C SER A 352 5.19 16.41 8.49
N SER A 353 4.88 15.25 7.91
CA SER A 353 3.84 14.36 8.43
C SER A 353 4.36 13.41 9.51
N ASN A 354 3.47 13.00 10.42
CA ASN A 354 3.64 11.87 11.33
C ASN A 354 3.02 10.57 10.80
N PHE A 355 2.61 10.53 9.52
CA PHE A 355 2.05 9.35 8.87
C PHE A 355 3.08 8.66 7.97
N ARG A 356 3.61 7.54 8.45
CA ARG A 356 4.72 6.81 7.84
C ARG A 356 4.53 6.45 6.36
N PRO A 357 3.34 6.04 5.87
CA PRO A 357 3.14 5.71 4.47
C PRO A 357 3.59 6.80 3.48
N TYR A 358 3.52 8.09 3.84
CA TYR A 358 3.94 9.18 2.94
C TYR A 358 5.47 9.25 2.70
N TYR A 359 6.28 8.68 3.58
CA TYR A 359 7.74 8.72 3.50
C TYR A 359 8.35 7.32 3.60
N VAL A 360 7.73 6.34 2.97
CA VAL A 360 8.34 5.03 2.67
C VAL A 360 8.13 4.70 1.19
N ILE A 361 8.82 3.66 0.71
CA ILE A 361 8.90 3.35 -0.72
C ILE A 361 7.83 2.37 -1.23
N PHE A 362 7.03 1.76 -0.35
CA PHE A 362 6.11 0.65 -0.66
C PHE A 362 4.65 1.06 -0.96
N PHE A 363 4.41 2.36 -1.13
CA PHE A 363 3.09 2.95 -1.43
C PHE A 363 3.14 3.74 -2.74
N GLN A 364 1.99 4.25 -3.20
CA GLN A 364 1.81 5.03 -4.43
C GLN A 364 2.60 6.34 -4.49
N TYR A 365 2.94 6.91 -3.34
CA TYR A 365 3.39 8.30 -3.24
C TYR A 365 4.70 8.68 -3.94
N PRO A 366 5.73 7.82 -4.06
CA PRO A 366 6.93 8.15 -4.84
C PRO A 366 6.63 8.52 -6.30
N ALA A 367 5.48 8.14 -6.84
CA ALA A 367 5.05 8.47 -8.20
C ALA A 367 4.99 9.97 -8.48
N TYR A 368 4.69 10.81 -7.47
CA TYR A 368 4.64 12.27 -7.64
C TYR A 368 6.01 12.89 -7.93
N ILE A 369 7.08 12.33 -7.36
CA ILE A 369 8.38 12.99 -7.31
C ILE A 369 9.48 12.30 -8.10
N MET A 370 9.38 10.98 -8.29
CA MET A 370 10.42 10.20 -8.94
C MET A 370 10.83 10.74 -10.33
N PRO A 371 9.92 11.27 -11.19
CA PRO A 371 10.30 11.69 -12.54
C PRO A 371 11.24 12.89 -12.52
N PHE A 372 11.07 13.77 -11.53
CA PHE A 372 11.89 14.95 -11.33
C PHE A 372 13.24 14.61 -10.68
N ILE A 373 13.28 13.61 -9.80
CA ILE A 373 14.53 13.09 -9.23
C ILE A 373 15.40 12.45 -10.31
N PHE A 374 14.81 11.61 -11.17
CA PHE A 374 15.46 11.01 -12.33
C PHE A 374 15.84 12.07 -13.38
N GLY A 375 14.93 13.00 -13.68
CA GLY A 375 15.21 14.12 -14.58
C GLY A 375 16.39 14.95 -14.11
N ALA A 376 16.43 15.32 -12.83
CA ALA A 376 17.55 16.04 -12.24
C ALA A 376 18.87 15.27 -12.33
N ALA A 377 18.87 13.94 -12.15
CA ALA A 377 20.05 13.11 -12.32
C ALA A 377 20.54 13.08 -13.78
N VAL A 378 19.62 12.98 -14.75
CA VAL A 378 19.94 13.06 -16.18
C VAL A 378 20.66 14.37 -16.52
N TYR A 379 20.12 15.51 -16.06
CA TYR A 379 20.77 16.81 -16.22
C TYR A 379 22.06 16.94 -15.41
N GLY A 380 22.15 16.28 -14.26
CA GLY A 380 23.32 16.30 -13.37
C GLY A 380 24.55 15.60 -13.94
N ILE A 381 24.36 14.51 -14.69
CA ILE A 381 25.45 13.78 -15.36
C ILE A 381 26.00 14.58 -16.55
N ASN A 382 25.17 15.40 -17.19
CA ASN A 382 25.55 16.16 -18.38
C ASN A 382 25.74 17.65 -18.07
N ASN A 383 26.90 18.02 -17.52
CA ASN A 383 27.31 19.42 -17.45
C ASN A 383 27.96 19.79 -18.79
N ARG A 384 27.32 20.67 -19.56
CA ARG A 384 27.55 20.92 -21.00
C ARG A 384 28.98 21.32 -21.39
N ASP A 385 29.89 21.57 -20.44
CA ASP A 385 31.19 22.16 -20.74
C ASP A 385 32.41 21.29 -20.42
N GLU A 386 32.35 20.21 -19.61
CA GLU A 386 33.63 19.63 -19.11
C GLU A 386 33.61 18.19 -18.59
N VAL A 387 32.48 17.46 -18.65
CA VAL A 387 32.49 16.06 -18.18
C VAL A 387 33.21 15.20 -19.22
N GLN A 388 34.50 14.93 -18.96
CA GLN A 388 35.27 13.94 -19.72
C GLN A 388 34.45 12.65 -19.80
N LEU A 389 34.35 12.06 -20.99
CA LEU A 389 33.58 10.84 -21.24
C LEU A 389 33.86 9.76 -20.18
N LYS A 390 35.11 9.65 -19.72
CA LYS A 390 35.55 8.75 -18.64
C LYS A 390 34.77 8.94 -17.32
N THR A 391 34.52 10.17 -16.91
CA THR A 391 33.76 10.51 -15.70
C THR A 391 32.29 10.10 -15.85
N MET A 392 31.68 10.38 -17.01
CA MET A 392 30.31 9.94 -17.30
C MET A 392 30.18 8.41 -17.23
N LYS A 393 31.12 7.65 -17.83
CA LYS A 393 31.15 6.18 -17.74
C LYS A 393 31.19 5.70 -16.28
N LYS A 394 32.04 6.31 -15.45
CA LYS A 394 32.14 5.99 -14.03
C LYS A 394 30.82 6.26 -13.31
N LEU A 395 30.20 7.42 -13.52
CA LEU A 395 28.91 7.77 -12.90
C LEU A 395 27.80 6.80 -13.30
N LEU A 396 27.67 6.46 -14.58
CA LEU A 396 26.67 5.49 -15.05
C LEU A 396 26.90 4.09 -14.46
N THR A 397 28.16 3.69 -14.30
CA THR A 397 28.51 2.43 -13.64
C THR A 397 28.10 2.46 -12.17
N VAL A 398 28.39 3.56 -11.46
CA VAL A 398 28.00 3.72 -10.05
C VAL A 398 26.48 3.69 -9.92
N ILE A 399 25.73 4.40 -10.77
CA ILE A 399 24.26 4.40 -10.79
C ILE A 399 23.72 3.00 -11.00
N LEU A 400 24.26 2.24 -11.96
CA LEU A 400 23.81 0.88 -12.20
C LEU A 400 24.08 -0.02 -10.99
N VAL A 401 25.29 0.07 -10.40
CA VAL A 401 25.67 -0.71 -9.22
C VAL A 401 24.81 -0.35 -8.01
N THR A 402 24.60 0.94 -7.72
CA THR A 402 23.78 1.36 -6.58
C THR A 402 22.30 1.05 -6.80
N SER A 403 21.79 1.13 -8.03
CA SER A 403 20.44 0.68 -8.38
C SER A 403 20.28 -0.83 -8.20
N LEU A 404 21.28 -1.64 -8.60
CA LEU A 404 21.27 -3.09 -8.37
C LEU A 404 21.36 -3.45 -6.88
N ILE A 405 22.16 -2.72 -6.09
CA ILE A 405 22.22 -2.91 -4.64
C ILE A 405 20.87 -2.56 -4.01
N ALA A 406 20.28 -1.41 -4.38
CA ALA A 406 18.97 -1.01 -3.88
C ALA A 406 17.90 -2.06 -4.24
N PHE A 407 17.88 -2.53 -5.49
CA PHE A 407 17.02 -3.63 -5.94
C PHE A 407 17.22 -4.88 -5.07
N ALA A 408 18.45 -5.34 -4.88
CA ALA A 408 18.75 -6.53 -4.08
C ALA A 408 18.33 -6.39 -2.61
N LEU A 409 18.28 -5.18 -2.06
CA LEU A 409 17.90 -4.95 -0.66
C LEU A 409 16.40 -4.75 -0.44
N THR A 410 15.64 -4.39 -1.48
CA THR A 410 14.26 -3.89 -1.32
C THR A 410 13.23 -4.55 -2.24
N SER A 411 13.66 -5.19 -3.33
CA SER A 411 12.75 -5.79 -4.29
C SER A 411 12.03 -7.01 -3.69
N PRO A 412 10.73 -7.23 -3.99
CA PRO A 412 10.03 -8.45 -3.56
C PRO A 412 10.66 -9.72 -4.15
N PHE A 413 11.34 -9.60 -5.29
CA PHE A 413 12.06 -10.70 -5.93
C PHE A 413 13.41 -11.01 -5.30
N SER A 414 13.85 -10.21 -4.32
CA SER A 414 15.08 -10.48 -3.60
C SER A 414 14.88 -11.64 -2.62
N PRO A 415 15.77 -12.65 -2.61
CA PRO A 415 15.80 -13.64 -1.55
C PRO A 415 15.96 -13.01 -0.15
N PHE A 416 16.67 -11.89 -0.06
CA PHE A 416 16.84 -11.18 1.21
C PHE A 416 15.49 -10.69 1.75
N VAL A 417 14.69 -10.03 0.92
CA VAL A 417 13.36 -9.54 1.32
C VAL A 417 12.44 -10.72 1.63
N THR A 418 12.42 -11.74 0.77
CA THR A 418 11.60 -12.94 0.94
C THR A 418 11.89 -13.70 2.24
N LEU A 419 13.15 -13.73 2.68
CA LEU A 419 13.55 -14.41 3.92
C LEU A 419 13.42 -13.53 5.17
N SER A 420 13.43 -12.20 5.02
CA SER A 420 13.44 -11.27 6.15
C SER A 420 12.09 -10.63 6.43
N THR A 421 11.16 -10.65 5.47
CA THR A 421 9.85 -10.02 5.58
C THR A 421 8.76 -10.88 4.94
N SER A 422 7.50 -10.65 5.32
CA SER A 422 6.33 -11.18 4.63
C SER A 422 6.15 -10.58 3.23
N GLU A 423 6.92 -9.56 2.88
CA GLU A 423 6.73 -8.73 1.70
C GLU A 423 7.28 -9.42 0.42
N GLY A 424 8.22 -10.36 0.51
CA GLY A 424 8.70 -11.07 -0.68
C GLY A 424 7.67 -11.99 -1.37
N VAL A 425 8.10 -12.62 -2.48
CA VAL A 425 7.33 -13.65 -3.18
C VAL A 425 7.20 -14.88 -2.28
N GLN A 426 5.98 -15.16 -1.80
CA GLN A 426 5.69 -16.34 -0.98
C GLN A 426 4.87 -17.35 -1.77
N PRO A 427 4.92 -18.66 -1.45
CA PRO A 427 3.92 -19.61 -1.91
C PRO A 427 2.58 -19.37 -1.21
N MET A 428 1.48 -19.79 -1.85
CA MET A 428 0.16 -19.78 -1.22
C MET A 428 0.16 -20.72 0.00
N SER A 429 -0.43 -20.27 1.10
CA SER A 429 -0.59 -21.07 2.32
C SER A 429 -1.90 -21.87 2.30
N GLN A 430 -1.97 -22.94 3.10
CA GLN A 430 -3.21 -23.71 3.26
C GLN A 430 -4.40 -22.84 3.72
N HIS A 431 -4.14 -21.81 4.53
CA HIS A 431 -5.18 -20.88 4.97
C HIS A 431 -5.76 -20.07 3.79
N GLU A 432 -4.91 -19.63 2.86
CA GLU A 432 -5.33 -18.92 1.65
C GLU A 432 -6.08 -19.84 0.68
N GLU A 433 -5.70 -21.12 0.56
CA GLU A 433 -6.44 -22.12 -0.20
C GLU A 433 -7.86 -22.32 0.37
N LEU A 434 -7.98 -22.43 1.70
CA LEU A 434 -9.27 -22.52 2.40
C LEU A 434 -10.11 -21.25 2.22
N LEU A 435 -9.50 -20.07 2.17
CA LEU A 435 -10.22 -18.83 1.86
C LEU A 435 -10.87 -18.89 0.48
N HIS A 436 -10.14 -19.33 -0.57
CA HIS A 436 -10.71 -19.52 -1.90
C HIS A 436 -11.85 -20.54 -1.89
N GLU A 437 -11.67 -21.67 -1.19
CA GLU A 437 -12.72 -22.69 -1.07
C GLU A 437 -13.98 -22.12 -0.37
N VAL A 438 -13.84 -21.30 0.67
CA VAL A 438 -14.98 -20.62 1.32
C VAL A 438 -15.66 -19.63 0.38
N LEU A 439 -14.92 -18.94 -0.50
CA LEU A 439 -15.51 -18.02 -1.47
C LEU A 439 -16.44 -18.71 -2.48
N ASP A 440 -16.19 -19.97 -2.82
CA ASP A 440 -17.04 -20.75 -3.74
C ASP A 440 -18.45 -21.01 -3.18
N TYR A 441 -18.64 -20.88 -1.86
CA TYR A 441 -19.96 -20.95 -1.21
C TYR A 441 -20.77 -19.64 -1.31
N VAL A 442 -20.18 -18.55 -1.80
CA VAL A 442 -20.85 -17.26 -1.98
C VAL A 442 -21.34 -17.12 -3.42
N PRO A 443 -22.66 -17.09 -3.67
CA PRO A 443 -23.17 -16.92 -5.03
C PRO A 443 -22.70 -15.60 -5.67
N PRO A 444 -22.38 -15.56 -6.98
CA PRO A 444 -21.80 -14.36 -7.62
C PRO A 444 -22.65 -13.08 -7.52
N GLN A 445 -23.97 -13.22 -7.41
CA GLN A 445 -24.95 -12.12 -7.33
C GLN A 445 -25.38 -11.82 -5.88
N ALA A 446 -24.88 -12.57 -4.90
CA ALA A 446 -25.29 -12.38 -3.51
C ALA A 446 -24.71 -11.10 -2.92
N SER A 447 -25.51 -10.46 -2.08
CA SER A 447 -25.08 -9.30 -1.30
C SER A 447 -24.23 -9.76 -0.10
N ILE A 448 -23.10 -9.09 0.15
CA ILE A 448 -22.13 -9.53 1.17
C ILE A 448 -21.43 -8.35 1.83
N ILE A 449 -21.16 -8.45 3.13
CA ILE A 449 -20.15 -7.63 3.81
C ILE A 449 -18.93 -8.47 4.15
N THR A 450 -17.74 -7.92 3.95
CA THR A 450 -16.48 -8.62 4.27
C THR A 450 -15.42 -7.67 4.81
N ILE A 451 -14.20 -8.16 4.98
CA ILE A 451 -13.06 -7.42 5.53
C ILE A 451 -12.13 -6.92 4.42
N ASN A 452 -11.21 -6.03 4.81
CA ASN A 452 -10.40 -5.24 3.90
C ASN A 452 -9.66 -6.07 2.83
N ASN A 453 -9.04 -7.18 3.22
CA ASN A 453 -8.19 -7.96 2.32
C ASN A 453 -8.95 -9.00 1.46
N ILE A 454 -10.18 -9.34 1.84
CA ILE A 454 -11.05 -10.25 1.08
C ILE A 454 -11.88 -9.48 0.05
N PHE A 455 -12.25 -8.24 0.36
CA PHE A 455 -13.12 -7.41 -0.48
C PHE A 455 -12.73 -7.36 -1.97
N PRO A 456 -11.44 -7.21 -2.37
CA PRO A 456 -11.09 -7.15 -3.80
C PRO A 456 -11.55 -8.37 -4.61
N HIS A 457 -11.53 -9.57 -4.02
CA HIS A 457 -12.01 -10.81 -4.65
C HIS A 457 -13.52 -10.84 -4.85
N LEU A 458 -14.23 -10.00 -4.09
CA LEU A 458 -15.68 -9.87 -4.10
C LEU A 458 -16.14 -8.56 -4.72
N SER A 459 -15.24 -7.71 -5.20
CA SER A 459 -15.56 -6.34 -5.63
C SER A 459 -16.21 -6.24 -7.01
N SER A 460 -16.20 -7.32 -7.81
CA SER A 460 -16.96 -7.41 -9.08
C SER A 460 -18.45 -7.68 -8.83
N ARG A 461 -19.07 -6.90 -7.92
CA ARG A 461 -20.51 -6.88 -7.63
C ARG A 461 -20.91 -5.54 -7.00
N ALA A 462 -22.17 -5.13 -7.20
CA ALA A 462 -22.65 -3.84 -6.70
C ALA A 462 -22.84 -3.82 -5.18
N ASP A 463 -23.29 -4.95 -4.61
CA ASP A 463 -23.68 -5.07 -3.20
C ASP A 463 -22.67 -5.89 -2.39
N ALA A 464 -21.37 -5.69 -2.68
CA ALA A 464 -20.29 -6.05 -1.77
C ALA A 464 -19.95 -4.84 -0.91
N TYR A 465 -19.77 -5.03 0.39
CA TYR A 465 -19.42 -4.00 1.37
C TYR A 465 -18.20 -4.40 2.18
N VAL A 466 -17.52 -3.43 2.78
CA VAL A 466 -16.38 -3.66 3.66
C VAL A 466 -16.68 -3.16 5.08
N VAL A 467 -16.25 -3.91 6.09
CA VAL A 467 -16.28 -3.45 7.48
C VAL A 467 -15.26 -2.32 7.66
N PRO A 468 -15.66 -1.13 8.14
CA PRO A 468 -14.75 0.00 8.35
C PRO A 468 -13.88 -0.23 9.60
N SER A 469 -12.75 -0.92 9.42
CA SER A 469 -11.82 -1.31 10.50
C SER A 469 -10.41 -0.72 10.39
N ILE A 470 -10.09 0.01 9.32
CA ILE A 470 -8.72 0.47 9.06
C ILE A 470 -8.28 1.58 10.02
N SER A 471 -7.18 1.34 10.74
CA SER A 471 -6.47 2.34 11.53
C SER A 471 -5.36 3.02 10.70
N PRO A 472 -5.11 4.34 10.83
CA PRO A 472 -5.77 5.28 11.73
C PRO A 472 -7.02 5.95 11.13
N VAL A 473 -7.46 5.54 9.94
CA VAL A 473 -8.59 6.16 9.20
C VAL A 473 -9.82 6.29 10.10
N TYR A 474 -10.16 5.22 10.81
CA TYR A 474 -11.34 5.14 11.68
C TYR A 474 -11.03 5.30 13.19
N ALA A 475 -9.84 5.81 13.53
CA ALA A 475 -9.45 6.00 14.92
C ALA A 475 -10.41 6.97 15.64
N GLY A 476 -10.97 6.54 16.76
CA GLY A 476 -11.94 7.32 17.54
C GLY A 476 -13.35 7.40 16.93
N LYS A 477 -13.67 6.56 15.93
CA LYS A 477 -14.97 6.50 15.24
C LYS A 477 -15.66 5.14 15.35
N SER A 478 -15.37 4.38 16.42
CA SER A 478 -15.85 3.00 16.59
C SER A 478 -17.37 2.89 16.55
N LEU A 479 -18.09 3.81 17.22
CA LEU A 479 -19.55 3.80 17.23
C LEU A 479 -20.14 3.93 15.82
N GLN A 480 -19.67 4.91 15.04
CA GLN A 480 -20.14 5.10 13.67
C GLN A 480 -19.79 3.92 12.76
N CYS A 481 -18.64 3.27 12.99
CA CYS A 481 -18.22 2.08 12.25
C CYS A 481 -19.11 0.86 12.58
N GLU A 482 -19.45 0.69 13.86
CA GLU A 482 -20.39 -0.34 14.32
C GLU A 482 -21.80 -0.10 13.78
N GLU A 483 -22.32 1.14 13.84
CA GLU A 483 -23.62 1.53 13.30
C GLU A 483 -23.70 1.25 11.79
N PHE A 484 -22.69 1.69 11.02
CA PHE A 484 -22.62 1.41 9.58
C PHE A 484 -22.61 -0.09 9.28
N THR A 485 -21.85 -0.87 10.04
CA THR A 485 -21.77 -2.33 9.87
C THR A 485 -23.11 -2.98 10.18
N ASN A 486 -23.76 -2.58 11.27
CA ASN A 486 -25.09 -3.06 11.67
C ASN A 486 -26.16 -2.75 10.62
N ASP A 487 -26.19 -1.53 10.09
CA ASP A 487 -27.11 -1.12 9.02
C ASP A 487 -26.86 -1.89 7.72
N THR A 488 -25.60 -2.27 7.47
CA THR A 488 -25.24 -3.07 6.29
C THR A 488 -25.66 -4.52 6.44
N LEU A 489 -25.49 -5.12 7.64
CA LEU A 489 -25.94 -6.49 7.95
C LEU A 489 -27.45 -6.68 7.72
N GLN A 490 -28.25 -5.63 7.93
CA GLN A 490 -29.69 -5.68 7.62
C GLN A 490 -29.99 -5.87 6.12
N LYS A 491 -29.09 -5.42 5.24
CA LYS A 491 -29.29 -5.35 3.78
C LYS A 491 -28.60 -6.47 3.01
N VAL A 492 -27.63 -7.15 3.61
CA VAL A 492 -26.84 -8.20 2.96
C VAL A 492 -27.33 -9.61 3.31
N ASP A 493 -27.03 -10.57 2.45
CA ASP A 493 -27.35 -11.99 2.63
C ASP A 493 -26.22 -12.76 3.32
N TYR A 494 -24.98 -12.30 3.17
CA TYR A 494 -23.78 -12.95 3.70
C TYR A 494 -22.89 -11.97 4.46
N ALA A 495 -22.15 -12.50 5.45
CA ALA A 495 -21.04 -11.80 6.08
C ALA A 495 -19.83 -12.74 6.14
N LEU A 496 -18.68 -12.30 5.64
CA LEU A 496 -17.46 -13.11 5.62
C LEU A 496 -16.32 -12.40 6.34
N VAL A 497 -15.79 -13.05 7.36
CA VAL A 497 -14.68 -12.53 8.16
C VAL A 497 -13.58 -13.59 8.30
N ASP A 498 -12.35 -13.12 8.53
CA ASP A 498 -11.21 -13.94 8.88
C ASP A 498 -10.54 -13.36 10.13
N ILE A 499 -10.52 -14.18 11.18
CA ILE A 499 -9.93 -13.85 12.48
C ILE A 499 -8.42 -13.61 12.35
N LYS A 500 -7.74 -14.27 11.42
CA LYS A 500 -6.28 -14.19 11.30
C LYS A 500 -5.83 -12.93 10.57
N SER A 501 -6.55 -12.46 9.55
CA SER A 501 -6.18 -11.26 8.79
C SER A 501 -6.69 -9.94 9.39
N ASP A 502 -7.91 -9.90 9.95
CA ASP A 502 -8.49 -8.67 10.52
C ASP A 502 -9.34 -8.95 11.76
N GLN A 503 -8.66 -8.99 12.92
CA GLN A 503 -9.30 -9.21 14.21
C GLN A 503 -10.29 -8.10 14.60
N LEU A 504 -10.03 -6.85 14.21
CA LEU A 504 -10.89 -5.74 14.60
C LEU A 504 -12.22 -5.80 13.85
N ALA A 505 -12.19 -5.96 12.53
CA ALA A 505 -13.40 -6.16 11.74
C ALA A 505 -14.17 -7.40 12.21
N THR A 506 -13.47 -8.49 12.47
CA THR A 506 -14.08 -9.73 12.95
C THR A 506 -14.76 -9.53 14.30
N ARG A 507 -14.14 -8.79 15.22
CA ARG A 507 -14.74 -8.44 16.52
C ARG A 507 -16.03 -7.65 16.37
N ILE A 508 -16.05 -6.65 15.49
CA ILE A 508 -17.24 -5.84 15.20
C ILE A 508 -18.37 -6.74 14.65
N VAL A 509 -18.07 -7.60 13.67
CA VAL A 509 -19.08 -8.49 13.10
C VAL A 509 -19.60 -9.46 14.18
N PHE A 510 -18.72 -10.12 14.93
CA PHE A 510 -19.13 -11.07 15.96
C PHE A 510 -19.97 -10.43 17.09
N SER A 511 -19.66 -9.19 17.50
CA SER A 511 -20.46 -8.50 18.51
C SER A 511 -21.87 -8.20 18.00
N LEU A 512 -22.00 -7.78 16.74
CA LEU A 512 -23.27 -7.46 16.09
C LEU A 512 -24.11 -8.70 15.77
N MET A 513 -23.50 -9.86 15.50
CA MET A 513 -24.22 -11.10 15.21
C MET A 513 -25.18 -11.50 16.35
N ARG A 514 -24.94 -11.08 17.60
CA ARG A 514 -25.86 -11.32 18.73
C ARG A 514 -27.22 -10.64 18.53
N ASN A 515 -27.24 -9.51 17.83
CA ASN A 515 -28.45 -8.75 17.52
C ASN A 515 -29.06 -9.17 16.16
N HIS A 516 -28.42 -10.11 15.46
CA HIS A 516 -28.80 -10.60 14.14
C HIS A 516 -28.96 -12.13 14.13
N PRO A 517 -29.90 -12.69 14.91
CA PRO A 517 -30.07 -14.14 15.05
C PRO A 517 -30.44 -14.86 13.75
N GLU A 518 -30.86 -14.12 12.72
CA GLU A 518 -31.09 -14.63 11.38
C GLU A 518 -29.81 -15.03 10.64
N PHE A 519 -28.65 -14.52 11.04
CA PHE A 519 -27.36 -14.95 10.52
C PHE A 519 -26.83 -16.15 11.30
N LYS A 520 -26.58 -17.25 10.61
CA LYS A 520 -25.92 -18.43 11.18
C LYS A 520 -24.65 -18.74 10.43
N VAL A 521 -23.70 -19.40 11.11
CA VAL A 521 -22.46 -19.86 10.50
C VAL A 521 -22.82 -20.90 9.44
N TYR A 522 -22.56 -20.57 8.18
CA TYR A 522 -22.80 -21.43 7.04
C TYR A 522 -21.59 -22.33 6.79
N VAL A 523 -20.41 -21.71 6.67
CA VAL A 523 -19.14 -22.40 6.45
C VAL A 523 -18.09 -21.83 7.39
N SER A 524 -17.23 -22.69 7.93
CA SER A 524 -16.04 -22.26 8.66
C SER A 524 -14.80 -23.08 8.28
N ALA A 525 -13.64 -22.43 8.33
CA ALA A 525 -12.36 -23.05 8.00
C ALA A 525 -11.22 -22.27 8.68
N ASP A 526 -10.51 -22.87 9.63
CA ASP A 526 -9.25 -22.30 10.18
C ASP A 526 -9.29 -20.79 10.55
N GLY A 527 -10.40 -20.33 11.13
CA GLY A 527 -10.60 -18.93 11.55
C GLY A 527 -11.35 -18.05 10.55
N ILE A 528 -11.60 -18.57 9.35
CA ILE A 528 -12.48 -18.02 8.33
C ILE A 528 -13.92 -18.41 8.69
N VAL A 529 -14.83 -17.43 8.70
CA VAL A 529 -16.23 -17.64 9.07
C VAL A 529 -17.14 -16.95 8.06
N LEU A 530 -17.92 -17.75 7.34
CA LEU A 530 -18.97 -17.29 6.44
C LEU A 530 -20.33 -17.45 7.13
N PHE A 531 -20.99 -16.33 7.41
CA PHE A 531 -22.37 -16.29 7.86
C PHE A 531 -23.32 -16.18 6.67
N ARG A 532 -24.49 -16.82 6.79
CA ARG A 532 -25.58 -16.71 5.82
C ARG A 532 -26.89 -16.40 6.54
N LYS A 533 -27.60 -15.39 6.04
CA LYS A 533 -28.92 -15.00 6.51
C LYS A 533 -29.97 -16.06 6.16
N GLY A 534 -30.79 -16.42 7.14
CA GLY A 534 -31.86 -17.42 6.98
C GLY A 534 -31.37 -18.86 6.84
N PHE A 535 -30.07 -19.13 7.06
CA PHE A 535 -29.54 -20.49 7.02
C PHE A 535 -30.00 -21.28 8.25
N ASN A 536 -30.44 -22.53 8.05
CA ASN A 536 -31.02 -23.37 9.10
C ASN A 536 -30.46 -24.79 9.16
N GLU A 537 -29.49 -25.14 8.31
CA GLU A 537 -28.88 -26.46 8.28
C GLU A 537 -27.62 -26.51 9.17
N ALA A 538 -26.95 -27.66 9.21
CA ALA A 538 -25.69 -27.80 9.94
C ALA A 538 -24.56 -27.03 9.24
N THR A 539 -23.73 -26.35 10.03
CA THR A 539 -22.53 -25.66 9.53
C THR A 539 -21.58 -26.64 8.85
N THR A 540 -21.07 -26.24 7.68
CA THR A 540 -20.02 -26.98 6.99
C THR A 540 -18.66 -26.55 7.55
N VAL A 541 -17.93 -27.47 8.16
CA VAL A 541 -16.59 -27.20 8.73
C VAL A 541 -15.55 -27.85 7.82
N LEU A 542 -14.80 -27.03 7.07
CA LEU A 542 -13.75 -27.49 6.15
C LEU A 542 -12.45 -27.80 6.90
N ALA A 543 -12.13 -26.98 7.90
CA ALA A 543 -10.96 -27.16 8.75
C ALA A 543 -11.22 -26.63 10.17
N PRO A 544 -10.76 -27.33 11.23
CA PRO A 544 -10.92 -26.85 12.60
C PRO A 544 -10.12 -25.57 12.83
N TYR A 545 -10.68 -24.64 13.61
CA TYR A 545 -9.93 -23.48 14.10
C TYR A 545 -9.27 -23.83 15.44
N ASN A 546 -7.94 -23.85 15.45
CA ASN A 546 -7.16 -24.22 16.63
C ASN A 546 -6.53 -22.96 17.25
N VAL A 547 -6.74 -22.75 18.54
CA VAL A 547 -6.09 -21.68 19.31
C VAL A 547 -5.49 -22.23 20.59
N THR A 548 -4.28 -21.79 20.90
CA THR A 548 -3.56 -22.16 22.13
C THR A 548 -3.36 -20.93 22.99
N TYR A 549 -3.81 -21.03 24.25
CA TYR A 549 -3.67 -19.99 25.25
C TYR A 549 -2.64 -20.41 26.30
N ASP A 550 -1.67 -19.55 26.56
CA ASP A 550 -0.64 -19.74 27.57
C ASP A 550 -0.49 -18.48 28.44
N TYR A 551 0.52 -18.45 29.29
CA TYR A 551 0.79 -17.31 30.18
C TYR A 551 1.06 -15.99 29.45
N LYS A 552 1.39 -16.02 28.15
CA LYS A 552 1.62 -14.80 27.34
C LYS A 552 0.33 -14.25 26.78
N ASN A 553 -0.62 -15.13 26.47
CA ASN A 553 -1.84 -14.78 25.73
C ASN A 553 -3.08 -14.72 26.62
N LEU A 554 -3.01 -15.18 27.88
CA LEU A 554 -4.07 -15.02 28.87
C LEU A 554 -3.79 -13.84 29.79
N ASN A 555 -4.84 -13.12 30.16
CA ASN A 555 -4.75 -12.09 31.19
C ASN A 555 -4.92 -12.74 32.56
N LEU A 556 -3.91 -12.56 33.40
CA LEU A 556 -3.95 -12.99 34.78
C LEU A 556 -4.79 -12.00 35.61
N TYR A 557 -5.86 -12.49 36.24
CA TYR A 557 -6.67 -11.69 37.15
C TYR A 557 -6.21 -11.87 38.60
N SER A 558 -5.82 -13.08 38.98
CA SER A 558 -5.31 -13.41 40.30
C SER A 558 -4.23 -14.49 40.26
N GLY A 559 -3.33 -14.50 41.23
CA GLY A 559 -2.16 -15.37 41.22
C GLY A 559 -0.93 -14.70 40.62
N GLU A 560 -0.01 -15.51 40.12
CA GLU A 560 1.32 -15.06 39.65
C GLU A 560 1.79 -15.87 38.43
N VAL A 561 2.75 -15.31 37.69
CA VAL A 561 3.45 -16.05 36.62
C VAL A 561 4.73 -16.63 37.21
N VAL A 562 4.87 -17.96 37.21
CA VAL A 562 6.04 -18.63 37.77
C VAL A 562 6.77 -19.45 36.71
N LYS A 563 8.07 -19.63 36.90
CA LYS A 563 8.87 -20.51 36.05
C LYS A 563 8.59 -21.95 36.43
N ALA A 564 8.25 -22.79 35.46
CA ALA A 564 7.99 -24.21 35.66
C ALA A 564 8.83 -25.05 34.70
N GLN A 565 9.87 -25.69 35.24
CA GLN A 565 10.68 -26.66 34.49
C GLN A 565 9.79 -27.80 33.97
N ASN A 566 10.00 -28.23 32.73
CA ASN A 566 9.19 -29.23 32.01
C ASN A 566 7.76 -28.78 31.62
N SER A 567 7.44 -27.49 31.68
CA SER A 567 6.25 -26.94 31.02
C SER A 567 6.51 -26.74 29.52
N SER A 568 5.45 -26.62 28.71
CA SER A 568 5.56 -26.35 27.27
C SER A 568 5.97 -24.91 26.93
N SER A 569 5.92 -23.99 27.90
CA SER A 569 6.05 -22.55 27.69
C SER A 569 7.10 -21.89 28.60
N ASP A 570 7.89 -22.68 29.34
CA ASP A 570 8.85 -22.30 30.40
C ASP A 570 8.25 -21.59 31.63
N TYR A 571 7.19 -20.81 31.44
CA TYR A 571 6.42 -20.12 32.47
C TYR A 571 4.94 -20.51 32.41
N VAL A 572 4.28 -20.44 33.56
CA VAL A 572 2.90 -20.87 33.74
C VAL A 572 2.16 -19.90 34.66
N LEU A 573 0.84 -19.82 34.50
CA LEU A 573 -0.01 -19.13 35.47
C LEU A 573 -0.14 -20.02 36.70
N HIS A 574 0.13 -19.45 37.88
CA HIS A 574 0.09 -20.14 39.16
C HIS A 574 -0.92 -19.46 40.08
N PHE A 575 -1.83 -20.27 40.62
CA PHE A 575 -2.84 -19.84 41.58
C PHE A 575 -2.59 -20.51 42.92
N LYS A 576 -2.52 -19.73 43.99
CA LYS A 576 -2.33 -20.23 45.36
C LYS A 576 -3.56 -19.91 46.21
N ALA A 577 -4.31 -20.95 46.57
CA ALA A 577 -5.60 -20.83 47.27
C ALA A 577 -5.52 -20.10 48.63
N THR A 578 -4.38 -20.19 49.35
CA THR A 578 -4.22 -19.60 50.69
C THR A 578 -3.92 -18.10 50.71
N SER A 579 -3.82 -17.45 49.55
CA SER A 579 -3.32 -16.07 49.45
C SER A 579 -4.41 -14.99 49.39
N GLY A 580 -5.68 -15.34 49.62
CA GLY A 580 -6.80 -14.38 49.58
C GLY A 580 -7.15 -13.87 48.18
N TYR A 581 -6.80 -14.62 47.14
CA TYR A 581 -7.05 -14.27 45.73
C TYR A 581 -8.53 -14.38 45.35
N SER A 582 -8.92 -13.61 44.32
CA SER A 582 -10.22 -13.73 43.66
C SER A 582 -10.38 -15.15 43.09
N PRO A 583 -11.61 -15.73 43.09
CA PRO A 583 -11.87 -17.01 42.42
C PRO A 583 -11.70 -16.91 40.89
N LEU A 584 -11.78 -15.71 40.31
CA LEU A 584 -11.45 -15.48 38.91
C LEU A 584 -9.92 -15.54 38.75
N PHE A 585 -9.43 -16.61 38.14
CA PHE A 585 -8.00 -16.86 38.01
C PHE A 585 -7.39 -16.09 36.83
N TRP A 586 -7.85 -16.41 35.62
CA TRP A 586 -7.43 -15.77 34.37
C TRP A 586 -8.65 -15.59 33.48
N TYR A 587 -8.51 -14.69 32.52
CA TYR A 587 -9.47 -14.52 31.45
C TYR A 587 -8.73 -14.32 30.15
N ASP A 588 -9.39 -14.71 29.08
CA ASP A 588 -8.88 -14.48 27.75
C ASP A 588 -9.08 -12.99 27.35
N PRO A 589 -8.10 -12.33 26.71
CA PRO A 589 -8.16 -10.90 26.35
C PRO A 589 -9.17 -10.54 25.24
N GLY A 590 -10.10 -11.43 24.87
CA GLY A 590 -11.11 -11.18 23.84
C GLY A 590 -10.88 -11.97 22.56
N SER A 591 -10.69 -13.27 22.72
CA SER A 591 -10.63 -14.28 21.69
C SER A 591 -11.90 -14.36 20.90
N LEU A 592 -11.69 -14.43 19.59
CA LEU A 592 -12.72 -14.46 18.60
C LEU A 592 -13.02 -15.93 18.29
N LEU A 593 -13.76 -16.58 19.19
CA LEU A 593 -14.36 -17.88 18.92
C LEU A 593 -15.79 -17.65 18.43
N TYR A 594 -16.14 -18.26 17.30
CA TYR A 594 -17.49 -18.20 16.73
C TYR A 594 -18.37 -19.32 17.33
N PRO A 595 -19.71 -19.22 17.26
CA PRO A 595 -20.61 -20.25 17.77
C PRO A 595 -20.28 -21.64 17.20
N GLY A 596 -20.20 -22.64 18.07
CA GLY A 596 -19.78 -23.98 17.69
C GLY A 596 -19.40 -24.85 18.87
N THR A 597 -19.10 -26.12 18.59
CA THR A 597 -18.58 -27.07 19.58
C THR A 597 -17.08 -27.16 19.45
N TYR A 598 -16.39 -26.97 20.57
CA TYR A 598 -14.94 -26.98 20.66
C TYR A 598 -14.46 -28.07 21.61
N ASN A 599 -13.38 -28.74 21.23
CA ASN A 599 -12.63 -29.60 22.14
C ASN A 599 -11.63 -28.73 22.91
N MET A 600 -11.96 -28.41 24.16
CA MET A 600 -11.07 -27.66 25.03
C MET A 600 -10.12 -28.62 25.74
N THR A 601 -8.82 -28.39 25.61
CA THR A 601 -7.79 -29.14 26.37
C THR A 601 -7.15 -28.22 27.39
N VAL A 602 -7.24 -28.61 28.66
CA VAL A 602 -6.62 -27.90 29.77
C VAL A 602 -5.45 -28.72 30.28
N ARG A 603 -4.27 -28.09 30.29
CA ARG A 603 -3.05 -28.67 30.85
C ARG A 603 -2.68 -27.91 32.13
N LEU A 604 -2.68 -28.61 33.26
CA LEU A 604 -2.42 -28.01 34.57
C LEU A 604 -1.65 -28.96 35.50
N LYS A 605 -1.16 -28.42 36.61
CA LYS A 605 -0.49 -29.18 37.67
C LYS A 605 -1.06 -28.72 39.02
N ILE A 606 -1.36 -29.67 39.91
CA ILE A 606 -1.96 -29.41 41.23
C ILE A 606 -1.04 -29.97 42.32
N SER A 607 -0.69 -29.12 43.29
CA SER A 607 0.07 -29.47 44.50
C SER A 607 -0.67 -28.97 45.75
N GLY A 608 -0.76 -29.81 46.80
CA GLY A 608 -1.39 -29.46 48.09
C GLY A 608 -2.17 -30.61 48.74
N GLU A 609 -2.58 -30.44 50.01
CA GLU A 609 -3.05 -31.50 50.92
C GLU A 609 -4.31 -32.29 50.49
N ASN A 610 -5.00 -31.93 49.41
CA ASN A 610 -6.14 -32.69 48.86
C ASN A 610 -6.02 -33.05 47.38
N GLY A 611 -5.01 -32.52 46.65
CA GLY A 611 -4.79 -32.78 45.23
C GLY A 611 -5.93 -32.39 44.26
N THR A 612 -7.04 -31.80 44.72
CA THR A 612 -8.22 -31.51 43.88
C THR A 612 -8.43 -30.03 43.60
N CYS A 613 -8.84 -29.69 42.38
CA CYS A 613 -9.22 -28.34 41.96
C CYS A 613 -10.46 -28.42 41.05
N ALA A 614 -11.49 -27.61 41.33
CA ALA A 614 -12.61 -27.40 40.41
C ALA A 614 -12.41 -26.09 39.65
N MET A 615 -12.61 -26.10 38.35
CA MET A 615 -12.54 -24.92 37.49
C MET A 615 -13.85 -24.74 36.74
N ASP A 616 -14.38 -23.53 36.81
CA ASP A 616 -15.52 -23.08 36.02
C ASP A 616 -15.01 -22.39 34.74
N PHE A 617 -15.48 -22.87 33.60
CA PHE A 617 -15.25 -22.27 32.30
C PHE A 617 -16.49 -21.49 31.90
N CYS A 618 -16.33 -20.19 31.70
CA CYS A 618 -17.44 -19.28 31.43
C CYS A 618 -17.23 -18.52 30.11
N ALA A 619 -18.32 -18.25 29.40
CA ALA A 619 -18.40 -17.30 28.30
C ALA A 619 -19.01 -15.97 28.78
N GLU A 620 -19.12 -15.01 27.86
CA GLU A 620 -19.81 -13.73 28.08
C GLU A 620 -19.29 -12.98 29.31
N ASN A 621 -17.96 -12.87 29.41
CA ASN A 621 -17.27 -12.19 30.51
C ASN A 621 -17.63 -12.75 31.90
N GLY A 622 -17.78 -14.07 31.99
CA GLY A 622 -18.07 -14.77 33.25
C GLY A 622 -19.56 -14.98 33.54
N SER A 623 -20.46 -14.39 32.75
CA SER A 623 -21.91 -14.45 33.01
C SER A 623 -22.59 -15.76 32.57
N LYS A 624 -22.01 -16.48 31.59
CA LYS A 624 -22.54 -17.75 31.09
C LYS A 624 -21.60 -18.89 31.47
N LEU A 625 -21.98 -19.71 32.47
CA LEU A 625 -21.25 -20.93 32.80
C LEU A 625 -21.40 -21.93 31.64
N LEU A 626 -20.28 -22.30 31.02
CA LEU A 626 -20.25 -23.32 29.97
C LEU A 626 -20.10 -24.71 30.56
N ARG A 627 -19.18 -24.84 31.53
CA ARG A 627 -18.81 -26.13 32.11
C ARG A 627 -18.03 -25.98 33.41
N THR A 628 -18.26 -26.88 34.36
CA THR A 628 -17.42 -27.06 35.55
C THR A 628 -16.65 -28.37 35.42
N GLU A 629 -15.34 -28.35 35.60
CA GLU A 629 -14.51 -29.56 35.59
C GLU A 629 -13.70 -29.68 36.87
N THR A 630 -13.71 -30.88 37.46
CA THR A 630 -12.91 -31.22 38.63
C THR A 630 -11.69 -32.02 38.21
N PHE A 631 -10.53 -31.54 38.61
CA PHE A 631 -9.22 -32.14 38.39
C PHE A 631 -8.70 -32.70 39.72
N SER A 632 -8.06 -33.87 39.68
CA SER A 632 -7.45 -34.51 40.84
C SER A 632 -6.02 -34.96 40.52
N SER A 633 -5.10 -34.72 41.45
CA SER A 633 -3.73 -35.23 41.46
C SER A 633 -3.50 -36.08 42.71
N ASN A 634 -2.50 -36.95 42.68
CA ASN A 634 -2.09 -37.69 43.88
C ASN A 634 -1.53 -36.70 44.91
N ALA A 635 -2.23 -36.55 46.04
CA ALA A 635 -2.03 -35.52 47.06
C ALA A 635 -0.66 -35.54 47.77
N SER A 636 0.23 -36.49 47.44
CA SER A 636 1.47 -36.78 48.19
C SER A 636 2.75 -36.66 47.36
N ASP A 637 2.67 -36.33 46.07
CA ASP A 637 3.85 -36.36 45.19
C ASP A 637 4.54 -34.98 45.08
N PRO A 638 5.77 -34.80 45.61
CA PRO A 638 6.57 -33.58 45.39
C PRO A 638 6.93 -33.35 43.90
N ASN A 639 6.77 -34.36 43.04
CA ASN A 639 6.97 -34.29 41.60
C ASN A 639 5.68 -34.16 40.79
N ALA A 640 4.54 -33.81 41.40
CA ALA A 640 3.20 -33.75 40.77
C ALA A 640 3.22 -33.57 39.23
N GLU A 641 2.71 -34.56 38.51
CA GLU A 641 2.78 -34.60 37.04
C GLU A 641 1.81 -33.60 36.37
N TRP A 642 2.08 -33.27 35.11
CA TRP A 642 1.17 -32.46 34.28
C TRP A 642 -0.07 -33.28 33.91
N ILE A 643 -1.24 -32.79 34.31
CA ILE A 643 -2.54 -33.36 33.93
C ILE A 643 -2.98 -32.66 32.65
N SER A 644 -3.38 -33.44 31.64
CA SER A 644 -4.03 -32.94 30.44
C SER A 644 -5.41 -33.56 30.32
N ARG A 645 -6.45 -32.74 30.27
CA ARG A 645 -7.84 -33.20 30.13
C ARG A 645 -8.52 -32.46 29.00
N THR A 646 -9.19 -33.23 28.14
CA THR A 646 -9.97 -32.71 27.02
C THR A 646 -11.45 -32.92 27.28
N PHE A 647 -12.24 -31.89 26.99
CA PHE A 647 -13.69 -31.93 27.12
C PHE A 647 -14.35 -30.98 26.13
N ASN A 648 -15.62 -31.25 25.82
CA ASN A 648 -16.36 -30.44 24.86
C ASN A 648 -17.00 -29.25 25.55
N ILE A 649 -16.89 -28.09 24.92
CA ILE A 649 -17.64 -26.88 25.25
C ILE A 649 -18.43 -26.44 24.01
N THR A 650 -19.61 -25.87 24.22
CA THR A 650 -20.43 -25.31 23.15
C THR A 650 -20.66 -23.84 23.44
N LEU A 651 -20.30 -22.97 22.49
CA LEU A 651 -20.41 -21.52 22.61
C LEU A 651 -21.73 -20.98 22.07
#